data_AF-A0A4S8NPG9-F1
#
_entry.id   AF-A0A4S8NPG9-F1
#
_cell.length_a   1.000
_cell.length_b   1.000
_cell.length_c   1.000
_cell.angle_alpha   90.00
_cell.angle_beta   90.00
_cell.angle_gamma   90.00
#
_symmetry.space_group_name_H-M   'P 1'
#
loop_
_entity.id
_entity.type
_entity.pdbx_description
1 polymer ?
#
loop_
_entity_poly.entity_id
_entity_poly.type
_entity_poly.pdbx_seq_one_letter_code
_entity_poly.pdbx_strand_id
1 'polypeptide(L)'
;MAVRADDPRDLDELAGFALRDNPRRAHLIVSRILGKHIPVAPSLVLDGARRLADAVTSAIGPGDLGDRGQVGEVLVVGFCETATGLGHAVADRLEASYLHSTRRPVAGIPIAVSFEEEHSHAVSHHLQPGPTVSLAGEGPLVLVDDELTTGRTALNTIAALQERFPRPSYVIAALIDARTPEQRAQFEERAATLGVPVTVASVLEIAVELPADVLDRAAAARAALAPAAPAPGGEPGEVRVHHPIWPASLAATARTGMSSLDSAALRSEAARIAGGLAETVAEHPGPVLVVGTEELMHLPVLVADALADAVPAADVTVQSTTRSPVHAADQPGYAIRRTVTFDAPDEPGRPSRLHNLVDPAAIPPAGSEWADLRHRHIVVVADVPAESCAGLAEALRPFAEVVHVVPVATRQPFGSYEPADVTWLLSDLSDVELERSTEDREEAIQSGTHYSEMLPIEFQPDAAYLQLFHTALAESADRLATAVGVVGELLLARHRALGVEPVLVSLARAGTPIGVLMRRYLREVHGLDSPHHTISIIRGRGIDEVALAHVLERHPAAAVAFVDGWTGKGAIQRQLTAAVAAWRADHPEHQLLDDELVVLADPGGCTTLHGTRDDFLIPSACLNSTVSGLVSRTVHRTDLIGPGMFHGAKFYAELAGQDVSRLFVDTVASRFADMAPAIRSGLEAPAADRSVTWAGWRAIEEVAASYGIDDINLVKPGVGETTRVLLRRVPWQILVRPDRSVDLPHVLALAEAREVPVVPVDDLPYSCVGLIRQVR
;
A
#
# COMPACT_ATOMS: atom_id res chain seq x y z
N MET A 1 -47.85 0.37 -7.90
CA MET A 1 -47.09 0.89 -6.74
C MET A 1 -47.71 2.22 -6.40
N ALA A 2 -48.10 2.43 -5.15
CA ALA A 2 -48.50 3.73 -4.65
C ALA A 2 -47.40 4.25 -3.73
N VAL A 3 -47.04 5.51 -3.86
CA VAL A 3 -46.02 6.17 -3.04
C VAL A 3 -46.68 7.39 -2.41
N ARG A 4 -46.58 7.52 -1.09
CA ARG A 4 -47.04 8.68 -0.33
C ARG A 4 -45.84 9.35 0.33
N ALA A 5 -45.73 10.65 0.18
CA ALA A 5 -44.76 11.51 0.83
C ALA A 5 -45.50 12.78 1.28
N ASP A 6 -45.03 13.42 2.35
CA ASP A 6 -45.65 14.67 2.85
C ASP A 6 -45.54 15.80 1.80
N ASP A 7 -44.39 15.90 1.13
CA ASP A 7 -44.20 16.70 -0.08
C ASP A 7 -43.59 15.83 -1.20
N PRO A 8 -44.30 15.63 -2.33
CA PRO A 8 -43.76 14.90 -3.47
C PRO A 8 -42.45 15.48 -4.03
N ARG A 9 -42.20 16.78 -3.85
CA ARG A 9 -40.98 17.44 -4.34
C ARG A 9 -39.73 16.97 -3.60
N ASP A 10 -39.84 16.72 -2.30
CA ASP A 10 -38.72 16.23 -1.48
C ASP A 10 -38.30 14.82 -1.93
N LEU A 11 -39.27 13.99 -2.33
CA LEU A 11 -38.99 12.69 -2.93
C LEU A 11 -38.32 12.83 -4.29
N ASP A 12 -38.82 13.72 -5.16
CA ASP A 12 -38.21 13.96 -6.48
C ASP A 12 -36.78 14.51 -6.35
N GLU A 13 -36.44 15.27 -5.31
CA GLU A 13 -35.06 15.71 -5.07
C GLU A 13 -34.14 14.53 -4.68
N LEU A 14 -34.64 13.57 -3.91
CA LEU A 14 -33.82 12.47 -3.38
C LEU A 14 -33.79 11.22 -4.25
N ALA A 15 -34.85 10.93 -5.00
CA ALA A 15 -34.97 9.66 -5.70
C ALA A 15 -35.87 9.68 -6.95
N GLY A 16 -35.66 8.68 -7.82
CA GLY A 16 -36.59 8.26 -8.86
C GLY A 16 -36.92 6.76 -8.74
N PHE A 17 -37.61 6.21 -9.74
CA PHE A 17 -38.00 4.80 -9.74
C PHE A 17 -37.59 4.10 -11.04
N ALA A 18 -37.12 2.86 -10.91
CA ALA A 18 -36.81 1.96 -12.01
C ALA A 18 -37.32 0.55 -11.74
N LEU A 19 -37.31 -0.31 -12.77
CA LEU A 19 -37.65 -1.72 -12.65
C LEU A 19 -36.38 -2.56 -12.48
N ARG A 20 -36.37 -3.42 -11.46
CA ARG A 20 -35.32 -4.43 -11.30
C ARG A 20 -35.52 -5.54 -12.34
N ASP A 21 -34.43 -6.19 -12.70
CA ASP A 21 -34.50 -7.49 -13.37
C ASP A 21 -34.35 -8.60 -12.32
N ASN A 22 -35.41 -8.81 -11.52
CA ASN A 22 -35.40 -9.72 -10.39
C ASN A 22 -36.77 -10.41 -10.22
N PRO A 23 -36.80 -11.73 -9.97
CA PRO A 23 -38.06 -12.50 -9.88
C PRO A 23 -38.82 -12.31 -8.55
N ARG A 24 -38.23 -11.66 -7.55
CA ARG A 24 -38.80 -11.48 -6.20
C ARG A 24 -39.11 -10.02 -5.85
N ARG A 25 -38.40 -9.05 -6.44
CA ARG A 25 -38.62 -7.60 -6.19
C ARG A 25 -38.65 -6.85 -7.52
N ALA A 26 -39.79 -6.21 -7.83
CA ALA A 26 -40.02 -5.55 -9.11
C ALA A 26 -39.48 -4.11 -9.20
N HIS A 27 -39.50 -3.35 -8.10
CA HIS A 27 -39.18 -1.91 -8.09
C HIS A 27 -37.78 -1.66 -7.53
N LEU A 28 -37.17 -0.55 -7.95
CA LEU A 28 -35.95 0.01 -7.43
C LEU A 28 -36.17 1.50 -7.16
N ILE A 29 -35.88 1.95 -5.94
CA ILE A 29 -35.71 3.37 -5.65
C ILE A 29 -34.29 3.75 -6.10
N VAL A 30 -34.20 4.70 -7.02
CA VAL A 30 -32.94 5.15 -7.61
C VAL A 30 -32.58 6.47 -6.95
N SER A 31 -31.63 6.45 -6.02
CA SER A 31 -31.16 7.68 -5.37
C SER A 31 -30.56 8.66 -6.39
N ARG A 32 -30.94 9.92 -6.28
CA ARG A 32 -30.43 11.06 -7.06
C ARG A 32 -29.26 11.77 -6.41
N ILE A 33 -28.84 11.31 -5.23
CA ILE A 33 -27.82 11.99 -4.40
C ILE A 33 -26.69 11.06 -3.93
N LEU A 34 -26.65 9.80 -4.37
CA LEU A 34 -25.64 8.84 -3.90
C LEU A 34 -24.55 8.49 -4.92
N GLY A 35 -24.76 8.77 -6.20
CA GLY A 35 -23.80 8.36 -7.23
C GLY A 35 -23.74 6.84 -7.42
N LYS A 36 -24.79 6.08 -7.07
CA LYS A 36 -24.77 4.61 -7.29
C LYS A 36 -25.24 4.22 -8.69
N HIS A 37 -26.39 4.74 -9.11
CA HIS A 37 -27.05 4.34 -10.36
C HIS A 37 -27.13 5.45 -11.41
N ILE A 38 -26.81 6.68 -11.02
CA ILE A 38 -26.72 7.84 -11.91
C ILE A 38 -25.49 8.67 -11.49
N PRO A 39 -24.82 9.37 -12.42
CA PRO A 39 -23.84 10.39 -12.07
C PRO A 39 -24.47 11.50 -11.24
N VAL A 40 -23.77 11.95 -10.19
CA VAL A 40 -24.22 13.06 -9.33
C VAL A 40 -23.06 13.99 -9.02
N ALA A 41 -23.32 15.26 -8.74
CA ALA A 41 -22.28 16.15 -8.22
C ALA A 41 -21.78 15.63 -6.86
N PRO A 42 -20.46 15.62 -6.60
CA PRO A 42 -19.90 15.13 -5.32
C PRO A 42 -20.44 15.90 -4.11
N SER A 43 -20.66 17.21 -4.26
CA SER A 43 -21.25 18.07 -3.24
C SER A 43 -22.65 17.62 -2.80
N LEU A 44 -23.48 17.08 -3.71
CA LEU A 44 -24.80 16.54 -3.37
C LEU A 44 -24.70 15.26 -2.53
N VAL A 45 -23.69 14.41 -2.79
CA VAL A 45 -23.41 13.21 -1.98
C VAL A 45 -23.03 13.59 -0.56
N LEU A 46 -22.10 14.53 -0.44
CA LEU A 46 -21.61 15.02 0.85
C LEU A 46 -22.71 15.75 1.63
N ASP A 47 -23.56 16.55 0.95
CA ASP A 47 -24.72 17.19 1.58
C ASP A 47 -25.77 16.17 2.05
N GLY A 48 -26.01 15.12 1.28
CA GLY A 48 -26.88 14.01 1.69
C GLY A 48 -26.38 13.33 2.96
N ALA A 49 -25.08 13.02 3.01
CA ALA A 49 -24.44 12.45 4.19
C ALA A 49 -24.49 13.40 5.39
N ARG A 50 -24.29 14.70 5.18
CA ARG A 50 -24.41 15.73 6.22
C ARG A 50 -25.82 15.78 6.82
N ARG A 51 -26.86 15.81 5.99
CA ARG A 51 -28.27 15.77 6.45
C ARG A 51 -28.56 14.51 7.28
N LEU A 52 -28.02 13.37 6.86
CA LEU A 52 -28.19 12.12 7.59
C LEU A 52 -27.41 12.12 8.92
N ALA A 53 -26.19 12.66 8.94
CA ALA A 53 -25.41 12.83 10.18
C ALA A 53 -26.09 13.76 11.18
N ASP A 54 -26.73 14.84 10.70
CA ASP A 54 -27.53 15.76 11.54
C ASP A 54 -28.74 15.01 12.15
N ALA A 55 -29.40 14.15 11.38
CA ALA A 55 -30.50 13.30 11.86
C ALA A 55 -30.00 12.26 12.90
N VAL A 56 -28.85 11.64 12.66
CA VAL A 56 -28.22 10.70 13.61
C VAL A 56 -27.86 11.41 14.93
N THR A 57 -27.26 12.60 14.85
CA THR A 57 -26.92 13.41 16.02
C THR A 57 -28.16 13.74 16.84
N SER A 58 -29.25 14.09 16.17
CA SER A 58 -30.54 14.37 16.81
C SER A 58 -31.14 13.11 17.49
N ALA A 59 -30.95 11.93 16.90
CA ALA A 59 -31.44 10.66 17.44
C ALA A 59 -30.64 10.15 18.65
N ILE A 60 -29.32 10.40 18.71
CA ILE A 60 -28.46 10.03 19.85
C ILE A 60 -28.74 10.93 21.07
N GLY A 61 -28.99 12.22 20.84
CA GLY A 61 -29.29 13.19 21.89
C GLY A 61 -28.05 13.64 22.71
N PRO A 62 -28.17 14.71 23.53
CA PRO A 62 -27.01 15.34 24.18
C PRO A 62 -26.41 14.55 25.36
N GLY A 63 -27.17 13.64 25.97
CA GLY A 63 -26.80 12.93 27.20
C GLY A 63 -25.84 11.75 27.01
N ASP A 64 -25.74 11.24 25.77
CA ASP A 64 -24.85 10.14 25.38
C ASP A 64 -23.58 10.65 24.66
N LEU A 65 -23.40 11.98 24.59
CA LEU A 65 -22.19 12.65 24.11
C LEU A 65 -21.27 12.92 25.30
N GLY A 66 -20.03 12.43 25.27
CA GLY A 66 -19.09 12.60 26.38
C GLY A 66 -18.80 14.07 26.73
N ASP A 67 -18.20 14.30 27.91
CA ASP A 67 -17.95 15.59 28.58
C ASP A 67 -17.24 16.70 27.76
N ARG A 68 -16.81 16.40 26.52
CA ARG A 68 -16.15 17.35 25.60
C ARG A 68 -16.95 17.70 24.35
N GLY A 69 -18.20 17.25 24.22
CA GLY A 69 -18.98 17.44 22.99
C GLY A 69 -18.40 16.70 21.77
N GLN A 70 -17.53 15.71 22.02
CA GLN A 70 -16.99 14.79 21.02
C GLN A 70 -17.71 13.44 21.13
N VAL A 71 -18.06 12.87 19.98
CA VAL A 71 -18.73 11.57 19.85
C VAL A 71 -17.71 10.43 19.99
N GLY A 72 -16.99 10.38 21.13
CA GLY A 72 -15.72 9.63 21.27
C GLY A 72 -15.76 8.11 21.11
N GLU A 73 -16.93 7.47 21.05
CA GLU A 73 -17.03 6.00 20.88
C GLU A 73 -18.11 5.54 19.89
N VAL A 74 -18.65 6.44 19.06
CA VAL A 74 -19.60 6.00 18.03
C VAL A 74 -18.87 5.18 16.97
N LEU A 75 -19.46 4.02 16.68
CA LEU A 75 -19.10 3.22 15.52
C LEU A 75 -20.21 3.35 14.48
N VAL A 76 -19.84 3.77 13.29
CA VAL A 76 -20.74 3.77 12.13
C VAL A 76 -20.45 2.52 11.30
N VAL A 77 -21.48 1.77 10.94
CA VAL A 77 -21.42 0.58 10.08
C VAL A 77 -22.30 0.79 8.86
N GLY A 78 -21.72 0.89 7.67
CA GLY A 78 -22.49 0.95 6.42
C GLY A 78 -22.82 -0.44 5.86
N PHE A 79 -24.01 -0.59 5.28
CA PHE A 79 -24.34 -1.81 4.54
C PHE A 79 -23.78 -1.77 3.11
N CYS A 80 -23.03 -2.80 2.73
CA CYS A 80 -22.66 -2.97 1.33
C CYS A 80 -23.89 -3.34 0.48
N GLU A 81 -23.99 -2.86 -0.76
CA GLU A 81 -22.96 -2.12 -1.47
C GLU A 81 -23.19 -0.61 -1.49
N THR A 82 -24.45 -0.17 -1.53
CA THR A 82 -24.80 1.22 -1.80
C THR A 82 -24.46 2.17 -0.64
N ALA A 83 -24.55 1.69 0.60
CA ALA A 83 -24.35 2.53 1.78
C ALA A 83 -22.89 2.53 2.29
N THR A 84 -21.94 1.94 1.57
CA THR A 84 -20.51 2.01 1.98
C THR A 84 -19.98 3.43 1.85
N GLY A 85 -20.29 4.13 0.75
CA GLY A 85 -19.90 5.52 0.56
C GLY A 85 -20.63 6.47 1.52
N LEU A 86 -21.94 6.29 1.64
CA LEU A 86 -22.82 7.10 2.50
C LEU A 86 -22.43 6.96 3.97
N GLY A 87 -22.27 5.72 4.45
CA GLY A 87 -21.90 5.45 5.84
C GLY A 87 -20.55 6.04 6.20
N HIS A 88 -19.56 5.97 5.29
CA HIS A 88 -18.25 6.55 5.52
C HIS A 88 -18.34 8.07 5.62
N ALA A 89 -19.07 8.73 4.71
CA ALA A 89 -19.27 10.17 4.76
C ALA A 89 -20.03 10.63 6.03
N VAL A 90 -21.00 9.84 6.50
CA VAL A 90 -21.65 10.09 7.80
C VAL A 90 -20.65 9.96 8.96
N ALA A 91 -19.85 8.90 8.98
CA ALA A 91 -18.84 8.68 10.01
C ALA A 91 -17.80 9.80 10.04
N ASP A 92 -17.35 10.23 8.86
CA ASP A 92 -16.39 11.30 8.69
C ASP A 92 -16.94 12.64 9.22
N ARG A 93 -18.22 12.93 8.97
CA ARG A 93 -18.90 14.11 9.52
C ARG A 93 -19.06 14.08 11.04
N LEU A 94 -19.26 12.88 11.61
CA LEU A 94 -19.37 12.64 13.05
C LEU A 94 -18.00 12.49 13.74
N GLU A 95 -16.90 12.52 12.99
CA GLU A 95 -15.54 12.18 13.47
C GLU A 95 -15.48 10.80 14.16
N ALA A 96 -16.29 9.87 13.67
CA ALA A 96 -16.47 8.53 14.23
C ALA A 96 -15.59 7.48 13.55
N SER A 97 -15.41 6.34 14.22
CA SER A 97 -14.84 5.15 13.56
C SER A 97 -15.86 4.58 12.56
N TYR A 98 -15.38 4.06 11.44
CA TYR A 98 -16.20 3.53 10.37
C TYR A 98 -15.81 2.09 10.03
N LEU A 99 -16.80 1.26 9.77
CA LEU A 99 -16.68 -0.08 9.20
C LEU A 99 -17.80 -0.23 8.17
N HIS A 100 -17.68 -1.13 7.21
CA HIS A 100 -18.85 -1.54 6.44
C HIS A 100 -18.93 -3.05 6.32
N SER A 101 -20.15 -3.56 6.13
CA SER A 101 -20.28 -4.95 5.71
C SER A 101 -19.62 -5.15 4.35
N THR A 102 -19.11 -6.33 4.09
CA THR A 102 -18.53 -6.66 2.80
C THR A 102 -19.03 -8.01 2.31
N ARG A 103 -19.19 -8.12 0.98
CA ARG A 103 -19.40 -9.39 0.27
C ARG A 103 -18.07 -9.97 -0.22
N ARG A 104 -16.95 -9.30 0.08
CA ARG A 104 -15.59 -9.60 -0.35
C ARG A 104 -14.70 -9.72 0.89
N PRO A 105 -14.73 -10.87 1.58
CA PRO A 105 -13.96 -11.01 2.79
C PRO A 105 -12.47 -10.83 2.51
N VAL A 106 -11.81 -10.02 3.34
CA VAL A 106 -10.37 -9.79 3.26
C VAL A 106 -9.64 -11.02 3.81
N ALA A 107 -8.76 -11.60 3.00
CA ALA A 107 -7.98 -12.76 3.39
C ALA A 107 -7.11 -12.47 4.61
N GLY A 108 -7.04 -13.42 5.55
CA GLY A 108 -6.24 -13.28 6.77
C GLY A 108 -6.90 -12.49 7.91
N ILE A 109 -8.02 -11.81 7.67
CA ILE A 109 -8.79 -11.13 8.74
C ILE A 109 -9.98 -12.02 9.15
N PRO A 110 -10.15 -12.33 10.44
CA PRO A 110 -11.29 -13.13 10.89
C PRO A 110 -12.64 -12.47 10.63
N ILE A 111 -13.62 -13.25 10.20
CA ILE A 111 -15.01 -12.81 10.11
C ILE A 111 -15.59 -12.73 11.52
N ALA A 112 -15.88 -11.52 11.99
CA ALA A 112 -16.47 -11.31 13.29
C ALA A 112 -17.96 -11.62 13.27
N VAL A 113 -18.74 -11.09 12.33
CA VAL A 113 -20.19 -11.35 12.22
C VAL A 113 -20.54 -11.65 10.77
N SER A 114 -21.46 -12.60 10.56
CA SER A 114 -22.06 -12.86 9.25
C SER A 114 -23.58 -12.78 9.36
N PHE A 115 -24.22 -12.18 8.36
CA PHE A 115 -25.68 -12.15 8.25
C PHE A 115 -26.12 -12.26 6.79
N GLU A 116 -27.33 -12.76 6.59
CA GLU A 116 -27.92 -12.92 5.26
C GLU A 116 -28.97 -11.85 5.00
N GLU A 117 -28.99 -11.37 3.76
CA GLU A 117 -30.03 -10.49 3.27
C GLU A 117 -31.09 -11.33 2.55
N GLU A 118 -32.30 -11.41 3.11
CA GLU A 118 -33.36 -12.36 2.71
C GLU A 118 -33.86 -12.23 1.25
N HIS A 119 -33.46 -11.14 0.57
CA HIS A 119 -33.92 -10.79 -0.78
C HIS A 119 -32.83 -10.90 -1.86
N SER A 120 -31.59 -11.27 -1.51
CA SER A 120 -30.51 -11.47 -2.47
C SER A 120 -30.22 -12.96 -2.69
N HIS A 121 -29.82 -13.35 -3.90
CA HIS A 121 -29.44 -14.72 -4.21
C HIS A 121 -28.09 -15.01 -3.54
N ALA A 122 -28.10 -15.58 -2.33
CA ALA A 122 -26.98 -16.30 -1.72
C ALA A 122 -25.62 -15.56 -1.61
N VAL A 123 -25.61 -14.28 -1.17
CA VAL A 123 -24.36 -13.63 -0.77
C VAL A 123 -24.45 -13.17 0.68
N SER A 124 -23.70 -13.83 1.55
CA SER A 124 -23.56 -13.45 2.95
C SER A 124 -22.84 -12.11 3.07
N HIS A 125 -23.28 -11.26 4.00
CA HIS A 125 -22.61 -10.03 4.39
C HIS A 125 -21.74 -10.29 5.60
N HIS A 126 -20.50 -9.80 5.58
CA HIS A 126 -19.53 -10.03 6.63
C HIS A 126 -19.03 -8.73 7.25
N LEU A 127 -18.81 -8.73 8.57
CA LEU A 127 -18.06 -7.69 9.28
C LEU A 127 -16.71 -8.28 9.71
N GLN A 128 -15.62 -7.62 9.30
CA GLN A 128 -14.24 -8.04 9.55
C GLN A 128 -13.44 -6.89 10.20
N PRO A 129 -13.75 -6.50 11.44
CA PRO A 129 -13.00 -5.44 12.12
C PRO A 129 -11.51 -5.80 12.19
N GLY A 130 -10.68 -4.92 11.66
CA GLY A 130 -9.23 -4.95 11.80
C GLY A 130 -8.79 -4.31 13.13
N PRO A 131 -7.48 -4.07 13.32
CA PRO A 131 -6.96 -3.59 14.60
C PRO A 131 -7.38 -2.16 14.96
N THR A 132 -7.84 -1.37 13.97
CA THR A 132 -8.19 0.05 14.14
C THR A 132 -9.61 0.30 14.65
N VAL A 133 -10.48 -0.72 14.62
CA VAL A 133 -11.91 -0.58 14.96
C VAL A 133 -12.37 -1.75 15.81
N SER A 134 -13.13 -1.45 16.88
CA SER A 134 -13.78 -2.45 17.74
C SER A 134 -15.29 -2.45 17.52
N LEU A 135 -15.88 -3.65 17.36
CA LEU A 135 -17.34 -3.81 17.33
C LEU A 135 -17.97 -3.59 18.70
N ALA A 136 -17.26 -3.84 19.80
CA ALA A 136 -17.71 -3.54 21.16
C ALA A 136 -17.27 -2.13 21.60
N GLY A 137 -18.05 -1.49 22.47
CA GLY A 137 -17.74 -0.17 23.04
C GLY A 137 -18.88 0.36 23.91
N GLU A 138 -18.62 1.44 24.63
CA GLU A 138 -19.55 2.14 25.54
C GLU A 138 -20.37 3.24 24.83
N GLY A 139 -20.09 3.52 23.55
CA GLY A 139 -20.87 4.43 22.69
C GLY A 139 -21.89 3.74 21.77
N PRO A 140 -22.84 4.51 21.17
CA PRO A 140 -23.83 3.97 20.24
C PRO A 140 -23.21 3.35 18.98
N LEU A 141 -23.92 2.40 18.37
CA LEU A 141 -23.60 1.88 17.04
C LEU A 141 -24.64 2.34 16.02
N VAL A 142 -24.18 3.01 14.96
CA VAL A 142 -25.03 3.54 13.89
C VAL A 142 -24.95 2.61 12.67
N LEU A 143 -26.05 1.97 12.31
CA LEU A 143 -26.19 1.22 11.07
C LEU A 143 -26.69 2.14 9.96
N VAL A 144 -25.95 2.28 8.87
CA VAL A 144 -26.29 3.16 7.75
C VAL A 144 -26.72 2.34 6.53
N ASP A 145 -27.87 2.67 5.98
CA ASP A 145 -28.39 2.16 4.71
C ASP A 145 -28.85 3.30 3.78
N ASP A 146 -29.11 3.02 2.51
CA ASP A 146 -29.70 4.02 1.60
C ASP A 146 -31.23 4.13 1.78
N GLU A 147 -31.91 2.99 1.92
CA GLU A 147 -33.35 2.88 2.05
C GLU A 147 -33.75 1.93 3.20
N LEU A 148 -34.52 2.43 4.16
CA LEU A 148 -35.15 1.59 5.18
C LEU A 148 -36.53 1.13 4.69
N THR A 149 -36.63 -0.16 4.31
CA THR A 149 -37.92 -0.82 4.06
C THR A 149 -38.39 -1.51 5.35
N THR A 150 -38.65 -2.82 5.38
CA THR A 150 -39.16 -3.50 6.59
C THR A 150 -38.28 -3.39 7.86
N GLY A 151 -37.00 -3.00 7.72
CA GLY A 151 -36.02 -2.94 8.81
C GLY A 151 -35.56 -4.30 9.35
N ARG A 152 -36.02 -5.41 8.76
CA ARG A 152 -35.65 -6.78 9.18
C ARG A 152 -34.13 -7.02 9.13
N THR A 153 -33.46 -6.59 8.05
CA THR A 153 -32.01 -6.74 7.89
C THR A 153 -31.28 -6.04 9.02
N ALA A 154 -31.62 -4.77 9.30
CA ALA A 154 -31.00 -4.00 10.36
C ALA A 154 -31.24 -4.63 11.74
N LEU A 155 -32.48 -5.05 12.07
CA LEU A 155 -32.77 -5.70 13.35
C LEU A 155 -32.09 -7.07 13.52
N ASN A 156 -31.96 -7.85 12.45
CA ASN A 156 -31.18 -9.10 12.46
C ASN A 156 -29.71 -8.82 12.76
N THR A 157 -29.14 -7.80 12.11
CA THR A 157 -27.76 -7.38 12.33
C THR A 157 -27.55 -6.90 13.76
N ILE A 158 -28.47 -6.10 14.31
CA ILE A 158 -28.43 -5.67 15.72
C ILE A 158 -28.47 -6.88 16.64
N ALA A 159 -29.36 -7.86 16.42
CA ALA A 159 -29.43 -9.06 17.26
C ALA A 159 -28.09 -9.82 17.27
N ALA A 160 -27.49 -10.04 16.10
CA ALA A 160 -26.21 -10.74 15.96
C ALA A 160 -25.02 -9.97 16.57
N LEU A 161 -25.04 -8.63 16.47
CA LEU A 161 -24.06 -7.77 17.13
C LEU A 161 -24.25 -7.78 18.64
N GLN A 162 -25.47 -7.57 19.14
CA GLN A 162 -25.75 -7.45 20.58
C GLN A 162 -25.42 -8.74 21.34
N GLU A 163 -25.59 -9.91 20.71
CA GLU A 163 -25.23 -11.20 21.31
C GLU A 163 -23.73 -11.34 21.58
N ARG A 164 -22.87 -10.76 20.72
CA ARG A 164 -21.42 -11.00 20.73
C ARG A 164 -20.57 -9.79 21.10
N PHE A 165 -21.07 -8.61 20.78
CA PHE A 165 -20.43 -7.31 20.89
C PHE A 165 -21.47 -6.29 21.37
N PRO A 166 -21.91 -6.41 22.64
CA PRO A 166 -23.00 -5.60 23.15
C PRO A 166 -22.66 -4.10 23.09
N ARG A 167 -23.67 -3.30 22.72
CA ARG A 167 -23.64 -1.84 22.69
C ARG A 167 -24.77 -1.29 23.57
N PRO A 168 -24.64 -0.06 24.10
CA PRO A 168 -25.68 0.55 24.94
C PRO A 168 -26.94 0.95 24.16
N SER A 169 -26.78 1.28 22.87
CA SER A 169 -27.87 1.72 22.01
C SER A 169 -27.48 1.58 20.53
N TYR A 170 -28.51 1.51 19.67
CA TYR A 170 -28.36 1.43 18.22
C TYR A 170 -29.17 2.52 17.53
N VAL A 171 -28.61 3.09 16.46
CA VAL A 171 -29.32 3.97 15.54
C VAL A 171 -29.32 3.35 14.16
N ILE A 172 -30.49 3.25 13.53
CA ILE A 172 -30.62 2.87 12.13
C ILE A 172 -30.83 4.15 11.33
N ALA A 173 -29.84 4.48 10.51
CA ALA A 173 -29.79 5.68 9.70
C ALA A 173 -30.07 5.35 8.23
N ALA A 174 -31.02 6.03 7.60
CA ALA A 174 -31.31 5.88 6.17
C ALA A 174 -31.63 7.22 5.51
N LEU A 175 -31.31 7.39 4.22
CA LEU A 175 -31.77 8.59 3.51
C LEU A 175 -33.29 8.61 3.40
N ILE A 176 -33.89 7.45 3.09
CA ILE A 176 -35.34 7.29 2.92
C ILE A 176 -35.85 6.19 3.85
N ASP A 177 -36.78 6.53 4.73
CA ASP A 177 -37.59 5.54 5.45
C ASP A 177 -38.88 5.31 4.66
N ALA A 178 -38.98 4.16 3.99
CA ALA A 178 -40.08 3.79 3.10
C ALA A 178 -41.16 2.93 3.78
N ARG A 179 -41.10 2.76 5.10
CA ARG A 179 -42.05 1.93 5.85
C ARG A 179 -43.45 2.50 5.86
N THR A 180 -44.40 1.63 5.52
CA THR A 180 -45.82 1.83 5.83
C THR A 180 -46.05 1.89 7.35
N PRO A 181 -47.14 2.53 7.82
CA PRO A 181 -47.49 2.56 9.25
C PRO A 181 -47.52 1.16 9.89
N GLU A 182 -48.02 0.16 9.18
CA GLU A 182 -48.07 -1.23 9.64
C GLU A 182 -46.67 -1.83 9.80
N GLN A 183 -45.75 -1.53 8.87
CA GLN A 183 -44.35 -1.97 8.96
C GLN A 183 -43.59 -1.27 10.09
N ARG A 184 -43.90 0.00 10.38
CA ARG A 184 -43.32 0.72 11.53
C ARG A 184 -43.75 0.08 12.85
N ALA A 185 -45.04 -0.22 13.01
CA ALA A 185 -45.54 -0.91 14.20
C ALA A 185 -44.88 -2.31 14.38
N GLN A 186 -44.76 -3.10 13.31
CA GLN A 186 -44.07 -4.40 13.35
C GLN A 186 -42.58 -4.26 13.68
N PHE A 187 -41.94 -3.21 13.17
CA PHE A 187 -40.55 -2.90 13.48
C PHE A 187 -40.37 -2.57 14.96
N GLU A 188 -41.22 -1.71 15.53
CA GLU A 188 -41.17 -1.30 16.94
C GLU A 188 -41.37 -2.48 17.88
N GLU A 189 -42.37 -3.34 17.60
CA GLU A 189 -42.61 -4.58 18.37
C GLU A 189 -41.35 -5.46 18.37
N ARG A 190 -40.73 -5.64 17.21
CA ARG A 190 -39.53 -6.47 17.07
C ARG A 190 -38.31 -5.83 17.74
N ALA A 191 -38.10 -4.53 17.58
CA ALA A 191 -37.00 -3.80 18.21
C ALA A 191 -37.07 -3.92 19.74
N ALA A 192 -38.27 -3.83 20.32
CA ALA A 192 -38.48 -3.99 21.76
C ALA A 192 -38.04 -5.38 22.28
N THR A 193 -38.10 -6.43 21.45
CA THR A 193 -37.65 -7.78 21.85
C THR A 193 -36.13 -7.93 21.99
N LEU A 194 -35.34 -6.99 21.45
CA LEU A 194 -33.88 -7.04 21.49
C LEU A 194 -33.30 -6.65 22.85
N GLY A 195 -34.10 -6.03 23.73
CA GLY A 195 -33.66 -5.63 25.07
C GLY A 195 -32.62 -4.50 25.09
N VAL A 196 -32.45 -3.78 23.98
CA VAL A 196 -31.54 -2.63 23.81
C VAL A 196 -32.27 -1.50 23.07
N PRO A 197 -32.04 -0.21 23.40
CA PRO A 197 -32.63 0.90 22.66
C PRO A 197 -32.24 0.87 21.17
N VAL A 198 -33.25 0.99 20.30
CA VAL A 198 -33.07 1.10 18.85
C VAL A 198 -33.89 2.30 18.34
N THR A 199 -33.22 3.28 17.76
CA THR A 199 -33.85 4.49 17.21
C THR A 199 -33.64 4.55 15.70
N VAL A 200 -34.59 5.16 14.97
CA VAL A 200 -34.45 5.41 13.53
C VAL A 200 -34.15 6.88 13.28
N ALA A 201 -33.19 7.16 12.42
CA ALA A 201 -32.87 8.48 11.90
C ALA A 201 -33.02 8.47 10.37
N SER A 202 -33.85 9.35 9.82
CA SER A 202 -34.03 9.44 8.38
C SER A 202 -34.10 10.87 7.86
N VAL A 203 -33.66 11.09 6.63
CA VAL A 203 -33.77 12.40 5.97
C VAL A 203 -35.19 12.63 5.44
N LEU A 204 -35.80 11.60 4.84
CA LEU A 204 -37.17 11.66 4.34
C LEU A 204 -37.96 10.42 4.73
N GLU A 205 -39.21 10.63 5.14
CA GLU A 205 -40.17 9.55 5.36
C GLU A 205 -41.17 9.47 4.20
N ILE A 206 -41.33 8.27 3.65
CA ILE A 206 -42.33 7.95 2.64
C ILE A 206 -43.04 6.64 3.00
N ALA A 207 -44.16 6.35 2.34
CA ALA A 207 -44.79 5.03 2.39
C ALA A 207 -44.91 4.45 0.98
N VAL A 208 -44.30 3.28 0.77
CA VAL A 208 -44.36 2.55 -0.51
C VAL A 208 -45.26 1.33 -0.37
N GLU A 209 -46.42 1.39 -1.04
CA GLU A 209 -47.39 0.29 -1.10
C GLU A 209 -47.26 -0.48 -2.42
N LEU A 210 -46.98 -1.78 -2.33
CA LEU A 210 -46.88 -2.68 -3.46
C LEU A 210 -48.16 -3.51 -3.58
N PRO A 211 -48.81 -3.55 -4.76
CA PRO A 211 -49.95 -4.43 -4.96
C PRO A 211 -49.50 -5.90 -5.03
N ALA A 212 -50.41 -6.83 -4.75
CA ALA A 212 -50.11 -8.27 -4.75
C ALA A 212 -49.63 -8.79 -6.14
N ASP A 213 -50.07 -8.15 -7.22
CA ASP A 213 -49.73 -8.47 -8.61
C ASP A 213 -48.54 -7.65 -9.16
N VAL A 214 -47.71 -7.06 -8.29
CA VAL A 214 -46.62 -6.14 -8.70
C VAL A 214 -45.61 -6.78 -9.65
N LEU A 215 -45.32 -8.08 -9.50
CA LEU A 215 -44.37 -8.80 -10.36
C LEU A 215 -44.92 -8.95 -11.79
N ASP A 216 -46.19 -9.31 -11.93
CA ASP A 216 -46.85 -9.45 -13.23
C ASP A 216 -46.94 -8.09 -13.95
N ARG A 217 -47.29 -7.03 -13.22
CA ARG A 217 -47.30 -5.67 -13.73
C ARG A 217 -45.91 -5.23 -14.21
N ALA A 218 -44.86 -5.57 -13.47
CA ALA A 218 -43.49 -5.25 -13.84
C ALA A 218 -43.04 -6.00 -15.10
N ALA A 219 -43.41 -7.28 -15.25
CA ALA A 219 -43.13 -8.03 -16.47
C ALA A 219 -43.80 -7.41 -17.70
N ALA A 220 -45.09 -7.03 -17.58
CA ALA A 220 -45.80 -6.33 -18.65
C ALA A 220 -45.19 -4.96 -18.96
N ALA A 221 -44.79 -4.20 -17.94
CA ALA A 221 -44.14 -2.90 -18.11
C ALA A 221 -42.79 -3.03 -18.83
N ARG A 222 -41.92 -3.96 -18.43
CA ARG A 222 -40.63 -4.21 -19.10
C ARG A 222 -40.81 -4.56 -20.59
N ALA A 223 -41.84 -5.32 -20.94
CA ALA A 223 -42.12 -5.67 -22.34
C ALA A 223 -42.59 -4.48 -23.18
N ALA A 224 -43.13 -3.43 -22.55
CA ALA A 224 -43.64 -2.23 -23.21
C ALA A 224 -42.61 -1.08 -23.27
N LEU A 225 -41.53 -1.15 -22.47
CA LEU A 225 -40.48 -0.13 -22.44
C LEU A 225 -39.62 -0.16 -23.70
N ALA A 226 -39.08 1.01 -24.06
CA ALA A 226 -38.11 1.12 -25.15
C ALA A 226 -36.84 0.30 -24.86
N PRO A 227 -36.10 -0.15 -25.89
CA PRO A 227 -34.77 -0.72 -25.70
C PRO A 227 -33.83 0.23 -24.96
N ALA A 228 -32.80 -0.31 -24.29
CA ALA A 228 -31.76 0.50 -23.67
C ALA A 228 -31.00 1.34 -24.71
N ALA A 229 -30.52 2.51 -24.31
CA ALA A 229 -29.81 3.42 -25.19
C ALA A 229 -28.50 2.75 -25.68
N PRO A 230 -28.19 2.78 -26.99
CA PRO A 230 -26.96 2.20 -27.53
C PRO A 230 -25.73 2.95 -27.01
N ALA A 231 -24.52 2.42 -27.20
CA ALA A 231 -23.30 3.22 -26.95
C ALA A 231 -23.24 4.43 -27.90
N PRO A 232 -22.63 5.55 -27.50
CA PRO A 232 -22.44 6.72 -28.35
C PRO A 232 -21.62 6.34 -29.60
N GLY A 233 -21.92 6.99 -30.72
CA GLY A 233 -21.09 6.90 -31.92
C GLY A 233 -19.78 7.68 -31.78
N GLY A 234 -18.75 7.27 -32.54
CA GLY A 234 -17.46 7.98 -32.62
C GLY A 234 -16.24 7.09 -32.33
N GLU A 235 -15.05 7.67 -32.45
CA GLU A 235 -13.80 6.99 -32.12
C GLU A 235 -13.69 6.75 -30.60
N PRO A 236 -13.31 5.54 -30.16
CA PRO A 236 -13.07 5.25 -28.75
C PRO A 236 -11.97 6.15 -28.18
N GLY A 237 -12.16 6.63 -26.95
CA GLY A 237 -11.18 7.44 -26.24
C GLY A 237 -9.86 6.71 -25.94
N GLU A 238 -8.87 7.50 -25.54
CA GLU A 238 -7.57 7.06 -25.01
C GLU A 238 -7.72 6.47 -23.60
N VAL A 239 -6.85 5.54 -23.20
CA VAL A 239 -6.70 5.10 -21.81
C VAL A 239 -5.35 5.58 -21.27
N ARG A 240 -5.36 6.26 -20.12
CA ARG A 240 -4.17 6.66 -19.37
C ARG A 240 -4.17 6.02 -18.00
N VAL A 241 -3.05 5.49 -17.56
CA VAL A 241 -2.90 4.91 -16.22
C VAL A 241 -2.06 5.85 -15.36
N HIS A 242 -2.50 6.08 -14.12
CA HIS A 242 -1.80 6.91 -13.14
C HIS A 242 -1.48 6.08 -11.91
N HIS A 243 -0.23 6.09 -11.46
CA HIS A 243 0.21 5.34 -10.29
C HIS A 243 0.46 6.28 -9.11
N PRO A 244 -0.57 6.69 -8.36
CA PRO A 244 -0.38 7.55 -7.21
C PRO A 244 0.42 6.81 -6.13
N ILE A 245 1.33 7.56 -5.48
CA ILE A 245 2.04 7.06 -4.30
C ILE A 245 1.03 6.96 -3.17
N TRP A 246 0.82 5.74 -2.67
CA TRP A 246 -0.16 5.45 -1.62
C TRP A 246 0.50 5.06 -0.30
N PRO A 247 0.10 5.65 0.86
CA PRO A 247 0.70 5.31 2.15
C PRO A 247 0.53 3.84 2.50
N ALA A 248 1.62 3.17 2.87
CA ALA A 248 1.63 1.73 3.12
C ALA A 248 0.66 1.28 4.25
N SER A 249 0.37 2.16 5.20
CA SER A 249 -0.50 1.89 6.35
C SER A 249 -1.96 2.25 6.14
N LEU A 250 -2.31 2.94 5.04
CA LEU A 250 -3.67 3.41 4.80
C LEU A 250 -4.39 2.46 3.85
N ALA A 251 -5.57 1.98 4.23
CA ALA A 251 -6.43 1.24 3.30
C ALA A 251 -7.18 2.20 2.36
N ALA A 252 -7.55 1.74 1.15
CA ALA A 252 -8.41 2.53 0.25
C ALA A 252 -9.90 2.51 0.66
N THR A 253 -10.29 1.57 1.52
CA THR A 253 -11.69 1.31 1.91
C THR A 253 -11.75 0.77 3.35
N ALA A 254 -12.87 1.01 4.03
CA ALA A 254 -13.08 0.60 5.42
C ALA A 254 -13.64 -0.83 5.58
N ARG A 255 -13.33 -1.77 4.66
CA ARG A 255 -13.71 -3.19 4.80
C ARG A 255 -13.25 -3.79 6.12
N THR A 256 -12.08 -3.36 6.59
CA THR A 256 -11.48 -3.77 7.87
C THR A 256 -11.54 -2.69 8.93
N GLY A 257 -12.33 -1.65 8.71
CA GLY A 257 -12.46 -0.53 9.62
C GLY A 257 -11.43 0.59 9.40
N MET A 258 -11.84 1.81 9.72
CA MET A 258 -11.05 3.02 9.70
C MET A 258 -11.39 3.87 10.92
N SER A 259 -10.37 4.45 11.53
CA SER A 259 -10.55 5.53 12.51
C SER A 259 -10.90 6.85 11.82
N SER A 260 -11.25 7.87 12.61
CA SER A 260 -11.41 9.23 12.10
C SER A 260 -10.09 9.82 11.58
N LEU A 261 -8.95 9.42 12.17
CA LEU A 261 -7.61 9.79 11.67
C LEU A 261 -7.32 9.15 10.30
N ASP A 262 -7.69 7.89 10.11
CA ASP A 262 -7.55 7.22 8.81
C ASP A 262 -8.42 7.90 7.75
N SER A 263 -9.65 8.31 8.12
CA SER A 263 -10.56 9.05 7.22
C SER A 263 -9.99 10.42 6.86
N ALA A 264 -9.34 11.12 7.80
CA ALA A 264 -8.64 12.36 7.52
C ALA A 264 -7.44 12.16 6.57
N ALA A 265 -6.65 11.11 6.76
CA ALA A 265 -5.57 10.75 5.86
C ALA A 265 -6.11 10.40 4.45
N LEU A 266 -7.23 9.68 4.36
CA LEU A 266 -7.88 9.35 3.10
C LEU A 266 -8.31 10.60 2.31
N ARG A 267 -8.80 11.65 2.97
CA ARG A 267 -9.06 12.95 2.33
C ARG A 267 -7.80 13.61 1.79
N SER A 268 -6.70 13.58 2.55
CA SER A 268 -5.42 14.12 2.08
C SER A 268 -4.90 13.38 0.85
N GLU A 269 -5.05 12.06 0.79
CA GLU A 269 -4.71 11.27 -0.40
C GLU A 269 -5.62 11.57 -1.58
N ALA A 270 -6.93 11.71 -1.36
CA ALA A 270 -7.88 12.09 -2.39
C ALA A 270 -7.52 13.44 -3.04
N ALA A 271 -7.15 14.43 -2.21
CA ALA A 271 -6.68 15.74 -2.69
C ALA A 271 -5.38 15.64 -3.50
N ARG A 272 -4.46 14.73 -3.13
CA ARG A 272 -3.22 14.51 -3.89
C ARG A 272 -3.49 13.87 -5.26
N ILE A 273 -4.39 12.90 -5.32
CA ILE A 273 -4.87 12.29 -6.58
C ILE A 273 -5.50 13.36 -7.47
N ALA A 274 -6.42 14.16 -6.93
CA ALA A 274 -7.06 15.25 -7.67
C ALA A 274 -6.04 16.26 -8.20
N GLY A 275 -5.04 16.64 -7.39
CA GLY A 275 -3.95 17.53 -7.80
C GLY A 275 -3.12 16.98 -8.97
N GLY A 276 -2.82 15.67 -8.98
CA GLY A 276 -2.13 15.03 -10.09
C GLY A 276 -2.95 14.96 -11.38
N LEU A 277 -4.28 14.93 -11.29
CA LEU A 277 -5.19 14.92 -12.44
C LEU A 277 -5.53 16.34 -12.94
N ALA A 278 -5.45 17.34 -12.06
CA ALA A 278 -5.94 18.69 -12.32
C ALA A 278 -5.32 19.34 -13.56
N GLU A 279 -4.01 19.16 -13.78
CA GLU A 279 -3.32 19.72 -14.95
C GLU A 279 -3.91 19.18 -16.26
N THR A 280 -4.05 17.86 -16.38
CA THR A 280 -4.61 17.21 -17.58
C THR A 280 -6.07 17.60 -17.82
N VAL A 281 -6.86 17.71 -16.75
CA VAL A 281 -8.27 18.11 -16.84
C VAL A 281 -8.41 19.60 -17.20
N ALA A 282 -7.53 20.45 -16.70
CA ALA A 282 -7.55 21.89 -16.96
C ALA A 282 -7.09 22.26 -18.38
N GLU A 283 -6.25 21.46 -19.04
CA GLU A 283 -5.88 21.65 -20.44
C GLU A 283 -7.10 21.58 -21.38
N HIS A 284 -8.04 20.69 -21.08
CA HIS A 284 -9.23 20.44 -21.89
C HIS A 284 -10.48 20.35 -21.01
N PRO A 285 -10.96 21.47 -20.44
CA PRO A 285 -12.09 21.43 -19.52
C PRO A 285 -13.36 20.89 -20.19
N GLY A 286 -14.19 20.20 -19.42
CA GLY A 286 -15.45 19.60 -19.86
C GLY A 286 -16.07 18.70 -18.80
N PRO A 287 -17.07 17.89 -19.17
CA PRO A 287 -17.68 16.93 -18.25
C PRO A 287 -16.68 15.87 -17.80
N VAL A 288 -16.61 15.64 -16.50
CA VAL A 288 -15.74 14.65 -15.86
C VAL A 288 -16.60 13.72 -15.02
N LEU A 289 -16.40 12.42 -15.18
CA LEU A 289 -17.04 11.40 -14.34
C LEU A 289 -15.98 10.63 -13.57
N VAL A 290 -16.01 10.70 -12.24
CA VAL A 290 -15.18 9.87 -11.36
C VAL A 290 -15.96 8.61 -10.99
N VAL A 291 -15.39 7.44 -11.23
CA VAL A 291 -16.02 6.13 -11.05
C VAL A 291 -15.28 5.31 -10.00
N GLY A 292 -16.00 4.90 -8.94
CA GLY A 292 -15.54 3.92 -7.97
C GLY A 292 -15.96 2.48 -8.28
N THR A 293 -15.32 1.50 -7.66
CA THR A 293 -15.59 0.07 -7.86
C THR A 293 -16.41 -0.54 -6.72
N GLU A 294 -17.69 -0.79 -6.98
CA GLU A 294 -18.62 -1.49 -6.06
C GLU A 294 -18.64 -0.90 -4.64
N GLU A 295 -17.96 -1.52 -3.65
CA GLU A 295 -17.89 -1.01 -2.27
C GLU A 295 -16.91 0.17 -2.10
N LEU A 296 -16.02 0.44 -3.06
CA LEU A 296 -15.12 1.60 -3.07
C LEU A 296 -15.87 2.83 -3.60
N MET A 297 -16.63 3.49 -2.73
CA MET A 297 -17.45 4.66 -3.10
C MET A 297 -16.95 5.96 -2.48
N HIS A 298 -16.52 5.96 -1.22
CA HIS A 298 -16.20 7.20 -0.50
C HIS A 298 -14.97 7.93 -1.06
N LEU A 299 -13.85 7.22 -1.28
CA LEU A 299 -12.64 7.80 -1.87
C LEU A 299 -12.90 8.46 -3.25
N PRO A 300 -13.60 7.83 -4.21
CA PRO A 300 -14.00 8.48 -5.46
C PRO A 300 -14.80 9.78 -5.26
N VAL A 301 -15.69 9.84 -4.26
CA VAL A 301 -16.44 11.08 -3.93
C VAL A 301 -15.48 12.17 -3.49
N LEU A 302 -14.51 11.85 -2.62
CA LEU A 302 -13.50 12.81 -2.16
C LEU A 302 -12.57 13.28 -3.30
N VAL A 303 -12.18 12.37 -4.21
CA VAL A 303 -11.38 12.71 -5.39
C VAL A 303 -12.17 13.64 -6.32
N ALA A 304 -13.45 13.34 -6.56
CA ALA A 304 -14.32 14.18 -7.37
C ALA A 304 -14.52 15.57 -6.77
N ASP A 305 -14.74 15.66 -5.45
CA ASP A 305 -14.92 16.92 -4.73
C ASP A 305 -13.65 17.79 -4.81
N ALA A 306 -12.49 17.21 -4.51
CA ALA A 306 -11.21 17.92 -4.61
C ALA A 306 -10.87 18.32 -6.05
N LEU A 307 -11.25 17.52 -7.05
CA LEU A 307 -11.05 17.84 -8.46
C LEU A 307 -11.97 18.97 -8.93
N ALA A 308 -13.21 19.02 -8.45
CA ALA A 308 -14.16 20.11 -8.73
C ALA A 308 -13.63 21.44 -8.17
N ASP A 309 -13.04 21.42 -6.97
CA ASP A 309 -12.39 22.59 -6.37
C ASP A 309 -11.12 23.01 -7.13
N ALA A 310 -10.29 22.04 -7.54
CA ALA A 310 -9.04 22.30 -8.26
C ALA A 310 -9.27 22.81 -9.69
N VAL A 311 -10.35 22.36 -10.35
CA VAL A 311 -10.69 22.74 -11.73
C VAL A 311 -12.15 23.17 -11.83
N PRO A 312 -12.52 24.39 -11.38
CA PRO A 312 -13.92 24.86 -11.35
C PRO A 312 -14.60 24.94 -12.72
N ALA A 313 -13.83 24.91 -13.81
CA ALA A 313 -14.34 24.89 -15.18
C ALA A 313 -14.76 23.47 -15.66
N ALA A 314 -14.43 22.43 -14.90
CA ALA A 314 -14.85 21.05 -15.17
C ALA A 314 -16.21 20.78 -14.51
N ASP A 315 -17.10 20.11 -15.24
CA ASP A 315 -18.38 19.64 -14.71
C ASP A 315 -18.17 18.24 -14.11
N VAL A 316 -17.80 18.18 -12.84
CA VAL A 316 -17.37 16.95 -12.16
C VAL A 316 -18.56 16.25 -11.51
N THR A 317 -18.75 14.99 -11.88
CA THR A 317 -19.72 14.07 -11.29
C THR A 317 -19.04 12.80 -10.78
N VAL A 318 -19.70 12.09 -9.87
CA VAL A 318 -19.23 10.84 -9.31
C VAL A 318 -20.26 9.73 -9.50
N GLN A 319 -19.76 8.52 -9.73
CA GLN A 319 -20.56 7.30 -9.78
C GLN A 319 -19.81 6.08 -9.23
N SER A 320 -20.49 4.95 -9.06
CA SER A 320 -19.89 3.65 -8.73
C SER A 320 -20.46 2.51 -9.58
N THR A 321 -19.64 1.50 -9.86
CA THR A 321 -20.09 0.25 -10.46
C THR A 321 -20.97 -0.56 -9.51
N THR A 322 -21.69 -1.56 -10.02
CA THR A 322 -22.60 -2.41 -9.23
C THR A 322 -22.74 -3.82 -9.77
N ARG A 323 -23.05 -4.74 -8.85
CA ARG A 323 -23.43 -6.14 -9.17
C ARG A 323 -24.89 -6.28 -9.61
N SER A 324 -25.72 -5.32 -9.22
CA SER A 324 -27.18 -5.49 -9.28
C SER A 324 -27.71 -5.26 -10.71
N PRO A 325 -28.42 -6.22 -11.31
CA PRO A 325 -29.04 -6.00 -12.61
C PRO A 325 -30.27 -5.10 -12.48
N VAL A 326 -30.39 -4.15 -13.41
CA VAL A 326 -31.53 -3.23 -13.52
C VAL A 326 -31.97 -3.20 -14.97
N HIS A 327 -33.28 -3.14 -15.21
CA HIS A 327 -33.82 -3.06 -16.56
C HIS A 327 -33.64 -1.63 -17.08
N ALA A 328 -32.81 -1.48 -18.13
CA ALA A 328 -32.56 -0.21 -18.78
C ALA A 328 -33.49 0.01 -19.97
N ALA A 329 -34.02 1.23 -20.11
CA ALA A 329 -34.91 1.61 -21.19
C ALA A 329 -34.69 3.08 -21.58
N ASP A 330 -34.42 3.35 -22.86
CA ASP A 330 -34.17 4.69 -23.36
C ASP A 330 -35.47 5.49 -23.54
N GLN A 331 -36.08 5.84 -22.42
CA GLN A 331 -37.31 6.61 -22.36
C GLN A 331 -37.10 7.86 -21.50
N PRO A 332 -37.34 9.07 -22.05
CA PRO A 332 -37.28 10.29 -21.25
C PRO A 332 -38.14 10.18 -19.98
N GLY A 333 -37.56 10.53 -18.83
CA GLY A 333 -38.18 10.41 -17.51
C GLY A 333 -38.01 9.04 -16.83
N TYR A 334 -37.47 8.02 -17.50
CA TYR A 334 -37.09 6.77 -16.86
C TYR A 334 -35.68 6.88 -16.24
N ALA A 335 -35.50 6.38 -15.01
CA ALA A 335 -34.28 6.64 -14.24
C ALA A 335 -33.03 5.92 -14.78
N ILE A 336 -33.18 4.83 -15.54
CA ILE A 336 -32.06 4.01 -16.04
C ILE A 336 -32.20 3.82 -17.54
N ARG A 337 -31.53 4.66 -18.32
CA ARG A 337 -31.64 4.67 -19.79
C ARG A 337 -30.60 3.76 -20.47
N ARG A 338 -29.46 3.52 -19.82
CA ARG A 338 -28.38 2.65 -20.32
C ARG A 338 -27.79 1.77 -19.23
N THR A 339 -27.25 0.61 -19.59
CA THR A 339 -26.37 -0.19 -18.73
C THR A 339 -25.19 -0.71 -19.54
N VAL A 340 -23.99 -0.45 -19.05
CA VAL A 340 -22.74 -1.01 -19.58
C VAL A 340 -22.34 -2.19 -18.70
N THR A 341 -21.89 -3.29 -19.30
CA THR A 341 -21.49 -4.52 -18.61
C THR A 341 -20.06 -4.87 -18.98
N PHE A 342 -19.26 -5.25 -18.00
CA PHE A 342 -17.85 -5.61 -18.13
C PHE A 342 -17.50 -6.64 -17.05
N ASP A 343 -16.33 -7.27 -17.17
CA ASP A 343 -15.82 -8.14 -16.10
C ASP A 343 -15.40 -7.30 -14.89
N ALA A 344 -15.76 -7.76 -13.69
CA ALA A 344 -15.43 -7.08 -12.46
C ALA A 344 -13.89 -7.03 -12.27
N PRO A 345 -13.30 -5.85 -12.05
CA PRO A 345 -11.85 -5.72 -11.92
C PRO A 345 -11.25 -6.55 -10.77
N ASP A 346 -12.03 -6.84 -9.74
CA ASP A 346 -11.61 -7.57 -8.55
C ASP A 346 -11.96 -9.07 -8.60
N GLU A 347 -12.76 -9.50 -9.58
CA GLU A 347 -13.22 -10.89 -9.70
C GLU A 347 -13.45 -11.25 -11.19
N PRO A 348 -12.37 -11.58 -11.94
CA PRO A 348 -12.45 -11.85 -13.36
C PRO A 348 -13.50 -12.92 -13.72
N GLY A 349 -14.32 -12.65 -14.71
CA GLY A 349 -15.42 -13.52 -15.15
C GLY A 349 -16.74 -13.30 -14.40
N ARG A 350 -16.77 -12.51 -13.32
CA ARG A 350 -18.02 -12.03 -12.72
C ARG A 350 -18.46 -10.75 -13.44
N PRO A 351 -19.73 -10.65 -13.89
CA PRO A 351 -20.21 -9.40 -14.48
C PRO A 351 -20.34 -8.29 -13.43
N SER A 352 -19.83 -7.11 -13.77
CA SER A 352 -20.08 -5.83 -13.10
C SER A 352 -20.72 -4.84 -14.08
N ARG A 353 -21.38 -3.82 -13.55
CA ARG A 353 -22.26 -2.93 -14.31
C ARG A 353 -22.04 -1.47 -13.95
N LEU A 354 -22.24 -0.59 -14.92
CA LEU A 354 -22.42 0.84 -14.71
C LEU A 354 -23.72 1.28 -15.38
N HIS A 355 -24.63 1.86 -14.60
CA HIS A 355 -25.97 2.27 -15.07
C HIS A 355 -25.98 3.74 -15.39
N ASN A 356 -26.32 4.11 -16.62
CA ASN A 356 -26.08 5.46 -17.12
C ASN A 356 -24.60 5.87 -17.03
N LEU A 357 -24.15 6.74 -17.92
CA LEU A 357 -22.86 7.42 -17.76
C LEU A 357 -23.02 8.93 -17.80
N VAL A 358 -24.19 9.40 -18.18
CA VAL A 358 -24.60 10.80 -18.16
C VAL A 358 -25.93 10.85 -17.41
N ASP A 359 -26.29 12.01 -16.89
CA ASP A 359 -27.59 12.19 -16.23
C ASP A 359 -28.73 11.75 -17.18
N PRO A 360 -29.62 10.82 -16.79
CA PRO A 360 -30.76 10.41 -17.62
C PRO A 360 -31.71 11.56 -17.99
N ALA A 361 -31.70 12.65 -17.21
CA ALA A 361 -32.45 13.88 -17.46
C ALA A 361 -31.68 14.93 -18.27
N ALA A 362 -30.42 14.67 -18.66
CA ALA A 362 -29.62 15.58 -19.46
C ALA A 362 -30.33 15.93 -20.78
N ILE A 363 -30.33 17.21 -21.11
CA ILE A 363 -30.90 17.72 -22.37
C ILE A 363 -29.76 17.73 -23.39
N PRO A 364 -29.81 16.91 -24.46
CA PRO A 364 -28.75 16.89 -25.46
C PRO A 364 -28.71 18.23 -26.23
N PRO A 365 -27.52 18.72 -26.63
CA PRO A 365 -27.39 19.87 -27.52
C PRO A 365 -28.20 19.70 -28.81
N ALA A 366 -28.63 20.83 -29.38
CA ALA A 366 -29.41 20.82 -30.63
C ALA A 366 -28.67 20.05 -31.74
N GLY A 367 -29.34 19.04 -32.31
CA GLY A 367 -28.76 18.19 -33.35
C GLY A 367 -27.99 16.96 -32.85
N SER A 368 -28.04 16.66 -31.54
CA SER A 368 -27.51 15.42 -30.95
C SER A 368 -28.61 14.67 -30.18
N GLU A 369 -28.43 13.36 -30.04
CA GLU A 369 -29.27 12.51 -29.22
C GLU A 369 -28.68 12.34 -27.82
N TRP A 370 -29.51 12.03 -26.82
CA TRP A 370 -29.01 11.71 -25.46
C TRP A 370 -28.00 10.56 -25.51
N ALA A 371 -28.21 9.60 -26.42
CA ALA A 371 -27.36 8.45 -26.57
C ALA A 371 -25.90 8.80 -26.97
N ASP A 372 -25.70 9.95 -27.64
CA ASP A 372 -24.39 10.40 -28.12
C ASP A 372 -23.63 11.28 -27.12
N LEU A 373 -24.19 11.53 -25.93
CA LEU A 373 -23.51 12.30 -24.89
C LEU A 373 -22.29 11.53 -24.34
N ARG A 374 -21.17 12.25 -24.24
CA ARG A 374 -19.87 11.75 -23.78
C ARG A 374 -19.29 12.69 -22.74
N HIS A 375 -18.44 12.14 -21.88
CA HIS A 375 -17.55 12.91 -21.02
C HIS A 375 -16.31 13.34 -21.79
N ARG A 376 -15.65 14.38 -21.29
CA ARG A 376 -14.28 14.66 -21.69
C ARG A 376 -13.35 13.64 -21.02
N HIS A 377 -13.48 13.50 -19.71
CA HIS A 377 -12.68 12.61 -18.89
C HIS A 377 -13.56 11.64 -18.10
N ILE A 378 -13.20 10.36 -18.08
CA ILE A 378 -13.68 9.43 -17.06
C ILE A 378 -12.49 9.02 -16.20
N VAL A 379 -12.59 9.15 -14.88
CA VAL A 379 -11.55 8.78 -13.92
C VAL A 379 -12.00 7.56 -13.13
N VAL A 380 -11.42 6.39 -13.39
CA VAL A 380 -11.67 5.16 -12.65
C VAL A 380 -10.72 5.08 -11.47
N VAL A 381 -11.25 5.12 -10.24
CA VAL A 381 -10.51 4.90 -9.00
C VAL A 381 -10.80 3.48 -8.53
N ALA A 382 -9.76 2.65 -8.41
CA ALA A 382 -9.92 1.23 -8.12
C ALA A 382 -8.89 0.71 -7.12
N ASP A 383 -9.30 -0.14 -6.18
CA ASP A 383 -8.44 -0.80 -5.19
C ASP A 383 -7.79 -2.10 -5.70
N VAL A 384 -7.60 -2.20 -7.02
CA VAL A 384 -6.99 -3.34 -7.72
C VAL A 384 -6.01 -2.85 -8.78
N PRO A 385 -4.97 -3.64 -9.15
CA PRO A 385 -3.97 -3.24 -10.13
C PRO A 385 -4.59 -2.78 -11.46
N ALA A 386 -3.92 -1.86 -12.16
CA ALA A 386 -4.44 -1.25 -13.39
C ALA A 386 -4.76 -2.28 -14.48
N GLU A 387 -4.00 -3.36 -14.56
CA GLU A 387 -4.20 -4.44 -15.52
C GLU A 387 -5.55 -5.13 -15.31
N SER A 388 -6.00 -5.21 -14.05
CA SER A 388 -7.29 -5.80 -13.69
C SER A 388 -8.46 -4.90 -14.10
N CYS A 389 -8.22 -3.60 -14.29
CA CYS A 389 -9.20 -2.65 -14.78
C CYS A 389 -9.34 -2.61 -16.31
N ALA A 390 -8.57 -3.39 -17.08
CA ALA A 390 -8.54 -3.29 -18.54
C ALA A 390 -9.93 -3.46 -19.19
N GLY A 391 -10.71 -4.45 -18.75
CA GLY A 391 -12.08 -4.68 -19.26
C GLY A 391 -13.05 -3.53 -18.95
N LEU A 392 -12.93 -2.93 -17.76
CA LEU A 392 -13.69 -1.74 -17.37
C LEU A 392 -13.28 -0.53 -18.23
N ALA A 393 -11.97 -0.27 -18.35
CA ALA A 393 -11.47 0.85 -19.13
C ALA A 393 -11.92 0.76 -20.60
N GLU A 394 -11.80 -0.41 -21.24
CA GLU A 394 -12.27 -0.64 -22.61
C GLU A 394 -13.77 -0.40 -22.77
N ALA A 395 -14.58 -0.82 -21.79
CA ALA A 395 -16.02 -0.58 -21.82
C ALA A 395 -16.39 0.91 -21.68
N LEU A 396 -15.50 1.74 -21.12
CA LEU A 396 -15.72 3.18 -20.88
C LEU A 396 -15.22 4.07 -22.03
N ARG A 397 -14.30 3.60 -22.89
CA ARG A 397 -13.74 4.39 -24.01
C ARG A 397 -14.77 4.99 -24.96
N PRO A 398 -15.92 4.35 -25.29
CA PRO A 398 -16.94 4.99 -26.10
C PRO A 398 -17.52 6.25 -25.44
N PHE A 399 -17.47 6.36 -24.11
CA PHE A 399 -18.15 7.40 -23.34
C PHE A 399 -17.25 8.54 -22.89
N ALA A 400 -15.96 8.51 -23.22
CA ALA A 400 -15.02 9.58 -22.92
C ALA A 400 -14.02 9.81 -24.07
N GLU A 401 -13.40 10.99 -24.09
CA GLU A 401 -12.20 11.24 -24.91
C GLU A 401 -10.96 10.63 -24.24
N VAL A 402 -10.87 10.69 -22.91
CA VAL A 402 -9.82 10.05 -22.12
C VAL A 402 -10.40 9.32 -20.92
N VAL A 403 -10.01 8.06 -20.74
CA VAL A 403 -10.28 7.25 -19.55
C VAL A 403 -8.99 7.17 -18.72
N HIS A 404 -9.00 7.77 -17.54
CA HIS A 404 -7.93 7.71 -16.56
C HIS A 404 -8.17 6.53 -15.62
N VAL A 405 -7.19 5.66 -15.43
CA VAL A 405 -7.24 4.55 -14.46
C VAL A 405 -6.27 4.88 -13.33
N VAL A 406 -6.78 4.91 -12.10
CA VAL A 406 -6.07 5.28 -10.88
C VAL A 406 -6.14 4.12 -9.89
N PRO A 407 -5.24 3.13 -9.98
CA PRO A 407 -5.07 2.10 -8.96
C PRO A 407 -4.62 2.71 -7.62
N VAL A 408 -5.32 2.38 -6.52
CA VAL A 408 -5.06 2.89 -5.16
C VAL A 408 -4.94 1.77 -4.15
N ALA A 409 -4.09 1.92 -3.13
CA ALA A 409 -3.78 0.85 -2.17
C ALA A 409 -3.38 -0.49 -2.82
N THR A 410 -3.04 -0.48 -4.11
CA THR A 410 -2.55 -1.62 -4.85
C THR A 410 -1.05 -1.69 -4.61
N ARG A 411 -0.62 -2.52 -3.68
CA ARG A 411 0.79 -2.87 -3.64
C ARG A 411 1.08 -3.71 -4.87
N GLN A 412 1.75 -3.14 -5.87
CA GLN A 412 2.79 -3.95 -6.50
C GLN A 412 3.84 -4.17 -5.39
N PRO A 413 4.24 -5.42 -5.09
CA PRO A 413 5.32 -5.63 -4.13
C PRO A 413 6.56 -4.92 -4.68
N PHE A 414 7.00 -3.86 -3.98
CA PHE A 414 8.25 -3.20 -4.31
C PHE A 414 9.37 -4.19 -3.97
N GLY A 415 10.11 -4.63 -4.98
CA GLY A 415 11.13 -5.67 -4.83
C GLY A 415 10.60 -7.11 -4.89
N SER A 416 11.51 -8.08 -4.95
CA SER A 416 11.20 -9.49 -5.23
C SER A 416 11.21 -10.45 -4.04
N TYR A 417 11.48 -9.94 -2.83
CA TYR A 417 11.31 -10.70 -1.59
C TYR A 417 9.82 -10.86 -1.25
N GLU A 418 9.48 -11.89 -0.46
CA GLU A 418 8.12 -12.02 0.05
C GLU A 418 7.74 -10.81 0.91
N PRO A 419 6.49 -10.30 0.82
CA PRO A 419 6.01 -9.26 1.73
C PRO A 419 6.11 -9.66 3.21
N ALA A 420 6.10 -10.96 3.49
CA ALA A 420 6.30 -11.53 4.83
C ALA A 420 7.76 -11.52 5.29
N ASP A 421 8.74 -11.28 4.41
CA ASP A 421 10.15 -11.22 4.78
C ASP A 421 10.62 -9.79 5.07
N VAL A 422 10.10 -8.78 4.35
CA VAL A 422 10.56 -7.39 4.45
C VAL A 422 9.49 -6.37 4.08
N THR A 423 9.46 -5.25 4.80
CA THR A 423 8.71 -4.04 4.42
C THR A 423 9.67 -2.98 3.89
N TRP A 424 9.45 -2.51 2.67
CA TRP A 424 10.27 -1.44 2.08
C TRP A 424 9.73 -0.07 2.48
N LEU A 425 10.57 0.76 3.09
CA LEU A 425 10.29 2.17 3.37
C LEU A 425 11.08 3.01 2.38
N LEU A 426 10.70 2.89 1.10
CA LEU A 426 11.30 3.58 -0.03
C LEU A 426 10.20 4.09 -0.95
N SER A 427 10.39 5.27 -1.52
CA SER A 427 9.50 5.78 -2.57
C SER A 427 9.81 5.05 -3.89
N ASP A 428 8.77 4.58 -4.59
CA ASP A 428 8.93 3.90 -5.86
C ASP A 428 9.21 4.92 -6.99
N LEU A 429 10.38 4.81 -7.61
CA LEU A 429 10.82 5.64 -8.73
C LEU A 429 11.00 4.83 -10.03
N SER A 430 10.37 3.65 -10.12
CA SER A 430 10.59 2.69 -11.24
C SER A 430 10.31 3.30 -12.61
N ASP A 431 9.34 4.20 -12.72
CA ASP A 431 8.97 4.90 -13.96
C ASP A 431 9.84 6.13 -14.27
N VAL A 432 10.77 6.50 -13.39
CA VAL A 432 11.64 7.67 -13.59
C VAL A 432 12.94 7.26 -14.25
N GLU A 433 13.35 7.95 -15.32
CA GLU A 433 14.67 7.76 -15.93
C GLU A 433 15.77 8.34 -15.02
N LEU A 434 16.49 7.45 -14.33
CA LEU A 434 17.55 7.82 -13.39
C LEU A 434 18.91 7.22 -13.78
N GLU A 435 18.90 6.18 -14.61
CA GLU A 435 20.08 5.49 -15.09
C GLU A 435 20.90 6.38 -16.04
N ARG A 436 22.21 6.44 -15.80
CA ARG A 436 23.15 7.17 -16.66
C ARG A 436 24.38 6.32 -16.98
N SER A 437 24.99 6.58 -18.14
CA SER A 437 26.22 5.93 -18.57
C SER A 437 27.39 6.29 -17.65
N THR A 438 28.47 5.49 -17.62
CA THR A 438 29.62 5.79 -16.74
C THR A 438 30.23 7.17 -17.02
N GLU A 439 30.35 7.55 -18.28
CA GLU A 439 30.91 8.84 -18.73
C GLU A 439 30.04 10.01 -18.28
N ASP A 440 28.73 9.97 -18.57
CA ASP A 440 27.78 11.01 -18.13
C ASP A 440 27.74 11.16 -16.61
N ARG A 441 27.95 10.03 -15.90
CA ARG A 441 27.96 10.03 -14.44
C ARG A 441 29.22 10.71 -13.89
N GLU A 442 30.38 10.44 -14.47
CA GLU A 442 31.62 11.08 -14.06
C GLU A 442 31.58 12.59 -14.34
N GLU A 443 31.05 13.00 -15.50
CA GLU A 443 30.84 14.42 -15.83
C GLU A 443 29.88 15.12 -14.85
N ALA A 444 28.73 14.49 -14.53
CA ALA A 444 27.75 15.05 -13.59
C ALA A 444 28.30 15.18 -12.17
N ILE A 445 29.10 14.21 -11.71
CA ILE A 445 29.75 14.28 -10.39
C ILE A 445 30.81 15.38 -10.37
N GLN A 446 31.59 15.53 -11.45
CA GLN A 446 32.57 16.61 -11.58
C GLN A 446 31.93 18.00 -11.62
N SER A 447 30.71 18.12 -12.15
CA SER A 447 29.94 19.37 -12.16
C SER A 447 29.18 19.66 -10.85
N GLY A 448 29.34 18.81 -9.84
CA GLY A 448 28.83 19.05 -8.47
C GLY A 448 27.56 18.27 -8.11
N THR A 449 27.06 17.41 -8.99
CA THR A 449 25.88 16.57 -8.71
C THR A 449 26.23 15.47 -7.71
N HIS A 450 25.40 15.26 -6.69
CA HIS A 450 25.64 14.18 -5.73
C HIS A 450 25.32 12.81 -6.35
N TYR A 451 26.14 11.78 -6.09
CA TYR A 451 25.99 10.46 -6.73
C TYR A 451 24.65 9.77 -6.45
N SER A 452 23.94 10.17 -5.39
CA SER A 452 22.62 9.63 -5.05
C SER A 452 21.48 10.22 -5.87
N GLU A 453 21.75 11.14 -6.79
CA GLU A 453 20.74 11.77 -7.65
C GLU A 453 20.58 11.01 -8.98
N MET A 454 21.31 9.91 -9.15
CA MET A 454 21.54 9.25 -10.44
C MET A 454 21.99 7.81 -10.22
N LEU A 455 21.48 6.89 -11.03
CA LEU A 455 21.77 5.47 -10.94
C LEU A 455 22.76 5.04 -12.02
N PRO A 456 23.68 4.10 -11.73
CA PRO A 456 24.39 3.40 -12.79
C PRO A 456 23.41 2.52 -13.58
N ILE A 457 23.65 2.34 -14.87
CA ILE A 457 23.01 1.27 -15.65
C ILE A 457 23.34 -0.08 -14.98
N GLU A 458 22.32 -0.92 -14.81
CA GLU A 458 22.48 -2.16 -14.07
C GLU A 458 23.22 -3.22 -14.89
N PHE A 459 24.40 -3.61 -14.40
CA PHE A 459 25.24 -4.61 -15.04
C PHE A 459 24.54 -5.97 -15.12
N GLN A 460 24.35 -6.45 -16.35
CA GLN A 460 23.83 -7.79 -16.63
C GLN A 460 25.01 -8.77 -16.79
N PRO A 461 25.18 -9.71 -15.85
CA PRO A 461 26.29 -10.66 -15.89
C PRO A 461 26.13 -11.68 -17.02
N ASP A 462 27.26 -12.16 -17.55
CA ASP A 462 27.26 -13.28 -18.47
C ASP A 462 27.05 -14.63 -17.74
N ALA A 463 26.91 -15.70 -18.53
CA ALA A 463 26.70 -17.05 -18.00
C ALA A 463 27.87 -17.54 -17.12
N ALA A 464 29.11 -17.14 -17.42
CA ALA A 464 30.28 -17.55 -16.65
C ALA A 464 30.27 -16.88 -15.25
N TYR A 465 29.85 -15.62 -15.18
CA TYR A 465 29.73 -14.89 -13.93
C TYR A 465 28.53 -15.36 -13.08
N LEU A 466 27.42 -15.74 -13.70
CA LEU A 466 26.32 -16.40 -12.98
C LEU A 466 26.75 -17.75 -12.40
N GLN A 467 27.57 -18.52 -13.12
CA GLN A 467 28.17 -19.75 -12.58
C GLN A 467 29.09 -19.49 -11.38
N LEU A 468 29.86 -18.40 -11.40
CA LEU A 468 30.66 -17.98 -10.25
C LEU A 468 29.76 -17.72 -9.03
N PHE A 469 28.63 -17.04 -9.21
CA PHE A 469 27.65 -16.84 -8.14
C PHE A 469 27.12 -18.17 -7.58
N HIS A 470 26.67 -19.08 -8.45
CA HIS A 470 26.13 -20.37 -8.00
C HIS A 470 27.18 -21.22 -7.27
N THR A 471 28.42 -21.23 -7.75
CA THR A 471 29.53 -21.93 -7.11
C THR A 471 29.84 -21.32 -5.75
N ALA A 472 29.99 -20.00 -5.68
CA ALA A 472 30.23 -19.30 -4.42
C ALA A 472 29.11 -19.52 -3.40
N LEU A 473 27.85 -19.51 -3.85
CA LEU A 473 26.70 -19.79 -2.98
C LEU A 473 26.74 -21.21 -2.43
N ALA A 474 26.98 -22.22 -3.29
CA ALA A 474 27.04 -23.61 -2.86
C ALA A 474 28.18 -23.86 -1.86
N GLU A 475 29.35 -23.27 -2.08
CA GLU A 475 30.54 -23.46 -1.23
C GLU A 475 30.47 -22.69 0.10
N SER A 476 29.76 -21.55 0.13
CA SER A 476 29.72 -20.67 1.31
C SER A 476 28.43 -20.74 2.11
N ALA A 477 27.39 -21.47 1.66
CA ALA A 477 26.08 -21.51 2.32
C ALA A 477 26.16 -21.86 3.82
N ASP A 478 26.96 -22.86 4.19
CA ASP A 478 27.17 -23.29 5.59
C ASP A 478 27.81 -22.19 6.44
N ARG A 479 28.83 -21.52 5.87
CA ARG A 479 29.54 -20.40 6.51
C ARG A 479 28.61 -19.20 6.70
N LEU A 480 27.79 -18.88 5.69
CA LEU A 480 26.80 -17.80 5.74
C LEU A 480 25.73 -18.09 6.79
N ALA A 481 25.16 -19.30 6.78
CA ALA A 481 24.15 -19.70 7.76
C ALA A 481 24.69 -19.67 9.20
N THR A 482 25.95 -20.11 9.38
CA THR A 482 26.64 -20.00 10.66
C THR A 482 26.77 -18.54 11.10
N ALA A 483 27.25 -17.65 10.22
CA ALA A 483 27.42 -16.24 10.53
C ALA A 483 26.09 -15.53 10.83
N VAL A 484 25.01 -15.83 10.07
CA VAL A 484 23.66 -15.32 10.33
C VAL A 484 23.15 -15.79 11.70
N GLY A 485 23.30 -17.08 12.01
CA GLY A 485 22.87 -17.62 13.29
C GLY A 485 23.62 -16.99 14.47
N VAL A 486 24.94 -16.86 14.35
CA VAL A 486 25.78 -16.20 15.38
C VAL A 486 25.33 -14.77 15.62
N VAL A 487 25.18 -13.95 14.57
CA VAL A 487 24.77 -12.56 14.75
C VAL A 487 23.31 -12.45 15.23
N GLY A 488 22.44 -13.35 14.81
CA GLY A 488 21.05 -13.44 15.28
C GLY A 488 20.97 -13.73 16.77
N GLU A 489 21.75 -14.68 17.27
CA GLU A 489 21.82 -15.03 18.70
C GLU A 489 22.43 -13.89 19.53
N LEU A 490 23.50 -13.25 19.04
CA LEU A 490 24.09 -12.07 19.70
C LEU A 490 23.08 -10.93 19.82
N LEU A 491 22.36 -10.65 18.72
CA LEU A 491 21.34 -9.61 18.69
C LEU A 491 20.21 -9.91 19.68
N LEU A 492 19.73 -11.15 19.66
CA LEU A 492 18.63 -11.60 20.52
C LEU A 492 19.02 -11.57 21.99
N ALA A 493 20.24 -11.98 22.34
CA ALA A 493 20.76 -11.90 23.70
C ALA A 493 20.81 -10.45 24.20
N ARG A 494 21.29 -9.52 23.37
CA ARG A 494 21.33 -8.08 23.67
C ARG A 494 19.94 -7.52 23.92
N HIS A 495 18.98 -7.82 23.04
CA HIS A 495 17.60 -7.30 23.15
C HIS A 495 16.85 -7.90 24.34
N ARG A 496 17.03 -9.20 24.62
CA ARG A 496 16.48 -9.86 25.81
C ARG A 496 16.99 -9.23 27.10
N ALA A 497 18.26 -8.82 27.16
CA ALA A 497 18.80 -8.11 28.32
C ALA A 497 18.14 -6.73 28.55
N LEU A 498 17.56 -6.13 27.49
CA LEU A 498 16.80 -4.89 27.54
C LEU A 498 15.29 -5.10 27.73
N GLY A 499 14.83 -6.36 27.78
CA GLY A 499 13.40 -6.69 27.92
C GLY A 499 12.56 -6.39 26.67
N VAL A 500 13.17 -6.34 25.50
CA VAL A 500 12.50 -6.07 24.21
C VAL A 500 12.81 -7.17 23.19
N GLU A 501 11.98 -7.27 22.16
CA GLU A 501 12.24 -8.08 20.98
C GLU A 501 12.90 -7.23 19.88
N PRO A 502 13.81 -7.79 19.06
CA PRO A 502 14.48 -7.02 18.02
C PRO A 502 13.54 -6.68 16.87
N VAL A 503 13.64 -5.43 16.40
CA VAL A 503 13.08 -4.90 15.16
C VAL A 503 14.23 -4.67 14.20
N LEU A 504 14.24 -5.43 13.10
CA LEU A 504 15.32 -5.38 12.11
C LEU A 504 15.10 -4.20 11.17
N VAL A 505 16.10 -3.34 11.03
CA VAL A 505 16.10 -2.22 10.10
C VAL A 505 17.28 -2.35 9.16
N SER A 506 17.09 -3.04 8.04
CA SER A 506 18.15 -3.24 7.06
C SER A 506 18.44 -1.98 6.25
N LEU A 507 19.72 -1.72 6.03
CA LEU A 507 20.17 -0.68 5.13
C LEU A 507 20.06 -1.19 3.68
N ALA A 508 19.38 -0.43 2.84
CA ALA A 508 18.97 -0.86 1.50
C ALA A 508 20.11 -1.47 0.67
N ARG A 509 19.76 -2.51 -0.10
CA ARG A 509 20.63 -3.41 -0.86
C ARG A 509 21.45 -4.38 -0.02
N ALA A 510 22.57 -3.94 0.56
CA ALA A 510 23.52 -4.89 1.15
C ALA A 510 22.98 -5.50 2.45
N GLY A 511 22.23 -4.73 3.24
CA GLY A 511 21.60 -5.19 4.46
C GLY A 511 20.33 -6.00 4.25
N THR A 512 19.56 -5.74 3.18
CA THR A 512 18.23 -6.36 3.00
C THR A 512 18.26 -7.89 2.96
N PRO A 513 19.11 -8.56 2.14
CA PRO A 513 19.20 -10.02 2.16
C PRO A 513 19.57 -10.58 3.54
N ILE A 514 20.41 -9.85 4.30
CA ILE A 514 20.85 -10.28 5.63
C ILE A 514 19.74 -10.09 6.66
N GLY A 515 19.00 -8.98 6.62
CA GLY A 515 17.81 -8.78 7.44
C GLY A 515 16.75 -9.85 7.19
N VAL A 516 16.53 -10.23 5.92
CA VAL A 516 15.64 -11.36 5.56
C VAL A 516 16.13 -12.67 6.18
N LEU A 517 17.42 -12.99 6.05
CA LEU A 517 18.01 -14.20 6.63
C LEU A 517 17.92 -14.21 8.16
N MET A 518 18.20 -13.09 8.82
CA MET A 518 18.09 -12.96 10.27
C MET A 518 16.63 -13.13 10.74
N ARG A 519 15.66 -12.52 10.06
CA ARG A 519 14.23 -12.70 10.38
C ARG A 519 13.83 -14.16 10.25
N ARG A 520 14.22 -14.82 9.15
CA ARG A 520 13.92 -16.25 8.94
C ARG A 520 14.57 -17.13 10.00
N TYR A 521 15.81 -16.83 10.40
CA TYR A 521 16.50 -17.52 11.48
C TYR A 521 15.77 -17.37 12.82
N LEU A 522 15.41 -16.14 13.22
CA LEU A 522 14.68 -15.87 14.46
C LEU A 522 13.31 -16.58 14.49
N ARG A 523 12.61 -16.60 13.35
CA ARG A 523 11.34 -17.30 13.21
C ARG A 523 11.50 -18.82 13.29
N GLU A 524 12.47 -19.39 12.57
CA GLU A 524 12.68 -20.84 12.52
C GLU A 524 13.19 -21.40 13.85
N VAL A 525 14.14 -20.73 14.47
CA VAL A 525 14.84 -21.23 15.66
C VAL A 525 14.14 -20.83 16.96
N HIS A 526 13.57 -19.62 17.03
CA HIS A 526 12.95 -19.09 18.25
C HIS A 526 11.44 -18.90 18.15
N GLY A 527 10.81 -19.11 16.98
CA GLY A 527 9.39 -18.84 16.78
C GLY A 527 9.03 -17.35 16.83
N LEU A 528 10.04 -16.46 16.71
CA LEU A 528 9.85 -15.01 16.81
C LEU A 528 9.63 -14.42 15.42
N ASP A 529 8.48 -13.76 15.22
CA ASP A 529 8.20 -13.01 14.00
C ASP A 529 8.63 -11.54 14.14
N SER A 530 9.94 -11.32 14.23
CA SER A 530 10.52 -9.98 14.34
C SER A 530 10.14 -9.11 13.14
N PRO A 531 9.60 -7.89 13.35
CA PRO A 531 9.38 -6.93 12.28
C PRO A 531 10.69 -6.62 11.54
N HIS A 532 10.60 -6.48 10.21
CA HIS A 532 11.75 -6.17 9.37
C HIS A 532 11.41 -5.10 8.34
N HIS A 533 12.12 -3.99 8.42
CA HIS A 533 12.04 -2.86 7.49
C HIS A 533 13.35 -2.70 6.73
N THR A 534 13.28 -2.26 5.48
CA THR A 534 14.43 -1.71 4.74
C THR A 534 14.28 -0.20 4.62
N ILE A 535 15.34 0.53 4.97
CA ILE A 535 15.41 1.99 4.85
C ILE A 535 16.65 2.43 4.05
N SER A 536 16.65 3.68 3.62
CA SER A 536 17.79 4.30 2.95
C SER A 536 18.77 4.93 3.95
N ILE A 537 20.07 4.77 3.67
CA ILE A 537 21.13 5.62 4.23
C ILE A 537 22.11 5.96 3.12
N ILE A 538 22.43 7.24 2.99
CA ILE A 538 23.27 7.75 1.90
C ILE A 538 24.44 8.49 2.51
N ARG A 539 25.67 8.06 2.17
CA ARG A 539 26.88 8.73 2.63
C ARG A 539 26.88 10.19 2.18
N GLY A 540 27.07 11.11 3.13
CA GLY A 540 27.05 12.56 2.89
C GLY A 540 25.66 13.19 2.89
N ARG A 541 24.58 12.40 2.95
CA ARG A 541 23.20 12.89 3.05
C ARG A 541 22.49 12.47 4.34
N GLY A 542 22.86 11.35 4.95
CA GLY A 542 22.26 10.88 6.19
C GLY A 542 21.40 9.64 6.02
N ILE A 543 20.76 9.26 7.12
CA ILE A 543 19.67 8.27 7.13
C ILE A 543 18.39 8.94 6.61
N ASP A 544 17.50 8.15 6.04
CA ASP A 544 16.14 8.62 5.76
C ASP A 544 15.39 8.83 7.08
N GLU A 545 15.27 10.09 7.49
CA GLU A 545 14.62 10.49 8.74
C GLU A 545 13.11 10.24 8.73
N VAL A 546 12.46 10.29 7.56
CA VAL A 546 11.02 10.00 7.42
C VAL A 546 10.79 8.49 7.62
N ALA A 547 11.64 7.65 7.03
CA ALA A 547 11.57 6.21 7.24
C ALA A 547 11.92 5.82 8.68
N LEU A 548 12.92 6.48 9.28
CA LEU A 548 13.28 6.24 10.69
C LEU A 548 12.14 6.65 11.64
N ALA A 549 11.51 7.81 11.41
CA ALA A 549 10.32 8.24 12.15
C ALA A 549 9.20 7.19 12.07
N HIS A 550 8.93 6.69 10.86
CA HIS A 550 7.90 5.69 10.62
C HIS A 550 8.11 4.39 11.44
N VAL A 551 9.36 3.96 11.58
CA VAL A 551 9.72 2.79 12.41
C VAL A 551 9.51 3.12 13.90
N LEU A 552 9.98 4.28 14.36
CA LEU A 552 9.96 4.67 15.77
C LEU A 552 8.57 5.03 16.30
N GLU A 553 7.65 5.44 15.43
CA GLU A 553 6.22 5.61 15.77
C GLU A 553 5.54 4.29 16.18
N ARG A 554 6.06 3.15 15.70
CA ARG A 554 5.44 1.82 15.86
C ARG A 554 6.23 0.92 16.80
N HIS A 555 7.50 1.23 17.01
CA HIS A 555 8.43 0.38 17.73
C HIS A 555 9.28 1.17 18.74
N PRO A 556 9.54 0.62 19.94
CA PRO A 556 10.43 1.26 20.90
C PRO A 556 11.84 1.48 20.31
N ALA A 557 12.45 2.63 20.57
CA ALA A 557 13.81 2.93 20.12
C ALA A 557 14.85 1.85 20.50
N ALA A 558 14.74 1.29 21.71
CA ALA A 558 15.61 0.23 22.21
C ALA A 558 15.48 -1.11 21.45
N ALA A 559 14.41 -1.29 20.68
CA ALA A 559 14.17 -2.49 19.89
C ALA A 559 14.82 -2.43 18.50
N VAL A 560 15.20 -1.24 18.02
CA VAL A 560 15.68 -1.04 16.65
C VAL A 560 17.12 -1.51 16.50
N ALA A 561 17.35 -2.35 15.48
CA ALA A 561 18.66 -2.87 15.14
C ALA A 561 18.97 -2.63 13.66
N PHE A 562 19.96 -1.79 13.36
CA PHE A 562 20.36 -1.50 11.98
C PHE A 562 21.21 -2.64 11.41
N VAL A 563 20.81 -3.19 10.27
CA VAL A 563 21.43 -4.38 9.66
C VAL A 563 22.11 -4.05 8.33
N ASP A 564 23.34 -4.52 8.15
CA ASP A 564 24.08 -4.46 6.87
C ASP A 564 24.76 -5.80 6.54
N GLY A 565 25.18 -5.96 5.29
CA GLY A 565 25.82 -7.18 4.81
C GLY A 565 27.28 -7.31 5.18
N TRP A 566 28.03 -6.20 5.18
CA TRP A 566 29.48 -6.24 5.36
C TRP A 566 30.02 -4.87 5.73
N THR A 567 31.01 -4.82 6.62
CA THR A 567 31.74 -3.58 6.91
C THR A 567 33.26 -3.80 6.87
N GLY A 568 33.92 -3.15 5.91
CA GLY A 568 35.38 -3.16 5.81
C GLY A 568 36.02 -2.00 6.56
N LYS A 569 35.81 -0.77 6.08
CA LYS A 569 36.42 0.42 6.71
C LYS A 569 35.49 1.18 7.67
N GLY A 570 34.30 0.66 7.93
CA GLY A 570 33.33 1.30 8.82
C GLY A 570 32.74 2.61 8.29
N ALA A 571 32.73 2.82 6.97
CA ALA A 571 32.15 4.03 6.37
C ALA A 571 30.66 4.18 6.70
N ILE A 572 29.89 3.09 6.62
CA ILE A 572 28.47 3.07 6.96
C ILE A 572 28.26 3.16 8.47
N GLN A 573 29.04 2.44 9.28
CA GLN A 573 29.01 2.59 10.74
C GLN A 573 29.17 4.05 11.17
N ARG A 574 30.16 4.78 10.62
CA ARG A 574 30.36 6.20 10.93
C ARG A 574 29.20 7.09 10.49
N GLN A 575 28.62 6.82 9.31
CA GLN A 575 27.46 7.54 8.80
C GLN A 575 26.23 7.30 9.66
N LEU A 576 26.02 6.07 10.12
CA LEU A 576 24.94 5.69 11.02
C LEU A 576 25.09 6.34 12.39
N THR A 577 26.28 6.26 13.00
CA THR A 577 26.60 6.94 14.27
C THR A 577 26.31 8.44 14.19
N ALA A 578 26.73 9.10 13.12
CA ALA A 578 26.45 10.53 12.94
C ALA A 578 24.95 10.82 12.79
N ALA A 579 24.24 9.99 12.02
CA ALA A 579 22.80 10.16 11.78
C ALA A 579 21.96 9.92 13.05
N VAL A 580 22.25 8.85 13.80
CA VAL A 580 21.57 8.54 15.07
C VAL A 580 21.88 9.59 16.13
N ALA A 581 23.12 10.11 16.19
CA ALA A 581 23.48 11.19 17.09
C ALA A 581 22.70 12.48 16.79
N ALA A 582 22.55 12.84 15.51
CA ALA A 582 21.72 13.98 15.10
C ALA A 582 20.25 13.74 15.48
N TRP A 583 19.70 12.58 15.13
CA TRP A 583 18.32 12.21 15.47
C TRP A 583 18.03 12.31 16.98
N ARG A 584 18.89 11.74 17.83
CA ARG A 584 18.75 11.78 19.29
C ARG A 584 18.88 13.19 19.87
N ALA A 585 19.58 14.10 19.19
CA ALA A 585 19.67 15.49 19.61
C ALA A 585 18.33 16.22 19.41
N ASP A 586 17.64 15.90 18.30
CA ASP A 586 16.35 16.49 17.94
C ASP A 586 15.16 15.78 18.62
N HIS A 587 15.32 14.50 18.99
CA HIS A 587 14.29 13.64 19.58
C HIS A 587 14.76 12.97 20.90
N PRO A 588 14.73 13.69 22.03
CA PRO A 588 15.22 13.17 23.32
C PRO A 588 14.49 11.93 23.83
N GLU A 589 13.25 11.67 23.43
CA GLU A 589 12.51 10.45 23.74
C GLU A 589 13.14 9.19 23.13
N HIS A 590 13.98 9.34 22.09
CA HIS A 590 14.65 8.25 21.38
C HIS A 590 16.09 7.99 21.85
N GLN A 591 16.49 8.40 23.06
CA GLN A 591 17.87 8.21 23.54
C GLN A 591 18.36 6.75 23.55
N LEU A 592 17.45 5.77 23.56
CA LEU A 592 17.79 4.35 23.54
C LEU A 592 17.99 3.78 22.11
N LEU A 593 17.84 4.59 21.05
CA LEU A 593 18.02 4.15 19.65
C LEU A 593 19.48 3.82 19.36
N ASP A 594 19.90 2.56 19.38
CA ASP A 594 21.30 2.18 19.21
C ASP A 594 21.86 2.53 17.81
N ASP A 595 23.12 2.98 17.76
CA ASP A 595 23.84 3.30 16.53
C ASP A 595 24.87 2.22 16.12
N GLU A 596 24.99 1.14 16.91
CA GLU A 596 25.84 0.00 16.57
C GLU A 596 25.24 -0.82 15.42
N LEU A 597 25.99 -0.94 14.33
CA LEU A 597 25.57 -1.70 13.15
C LEU A 597 25.68 -3.20 13.41
N VAL A 598 24.64 -3.93 13.05
CA VAL A 598 24.60 -5.39 13.03
C VAL A 598 25.00 -5.87 11.65
N VAL A 599 26.04 -6.70 11.54
CA VAL A 599 26.58 -7.10 10.24
C VAL A 599 26.83 -8.60 10.13
N LEU A 600 26.67 -9.15 8.94
CA LEU A 600 27.05 -10.54 8.69
C LEU A 600 28.57 -10.73 8.85
N ALA A 601 29.37 -9.85 8.24
CA ALA A 601 30.83 -9.89 8.28
C ALA A 601 31.46 -8.53 8.58
N ASP A 602 32.43 -8.53 9.49
CA ASP A 602 33.17 -7.33 9.92
C ASP A 602 34.69 -7.60 9.95
N PRO A 603 35.34 -7.73 8.78
CA PRO A 603 36.80 -7.77 8.73
C PRO A 603 37.46 -6.45 9.18
N GLY A 604 36.67 -5.38 9.32
CA GLY A 604 37.12 -4.05 9.70
C GLY A 604 37.40 -3.83 11.19
N GLY A 605 36.78 -4.62 12.06
CA GLY A 605 36.84 -4.36 13.50
C GLY A 605 35.91 -3.23 13.95
N CYS A 606 34.76 -3.03 13.31
CA CYS A 606 33.89 -1.85 13.51
C CYS A 606 32.78 -2.02 14.56
N THR A 607 32.30 -3.24 14.79
CA THR A 607 31.15 -3.55 15.66
C THR A 607 31.40 -4.80 16.50
N THR A 608 30.72 -4.91 17.65
CA THR A 608 30.64 -6.12 18.46
C THR A 608 29.58 -7.10 17.93
N LEU A 609 28.60 -6.61 17.18
CA LEU A 609 27.47 -7.36 16.64
C LEU A 609 27.75 -7.83 15.20
N HIS A 610 28.60 -8.85 15.07
CA HIS A 610 28.93 -9.44 13.78
C HIS A 610 28.81 -10.95 13.77
N GLY A 611 28.55 -11.54 12.60
CA GLY A 611 28.58 -12.99 12.41
C GLY A 611 30.00 -13.54 12.41
N THR A 612 30.90 -12.89 11.66
CA THR A 612 32.30 -13.30 11.51
C THR A 612 33.25 -12.11 11.26
N ARG A 613 34.54 -12.30 11.58
CA ARG A 613 35.66 -11.40 11.22
C ARG A 613 36.32 -11.77 9.89
N ASP A 614 35.89 -12.88 9.28
CA ASP A 614 36.47 -13.36 8.05
C ASP A 614 36.13 -12.46 6.86
N ASP A 615 37.06 -12.43 5.90
CA ASP A 615 36.88 -11.72 4.64
C ASP A 615 36.85 -12.73 3.49
N PHE A 616 35.65 -13.03 3.01
CA PHE A 616 35.39 -13.98 1.92
C PHE A 616 34.33 -13.42 0.97
N LEU A 617 34.16 -14.09 -0.18
CA LEU A 617 33.14 -13.68 -1.14
C LEU A 617 31.74 -14.01 -0.61
N ILE A 618 31.02 -12.99 -0.18
CA ILE A 618 29.58 -13.10 0.12
C ILE A 618 28.84 -13.07 -1.23
N PRO A 619 28.07 -14.11 -1.62
CA PRO A 619 27.44 -14.20 -2.94
C PRO A 619 26.51 -13.02 -3.27
N SER A 620 25.83 -12.44 -2.27
CA SER A 620 25.01 -11.23 -2.45
C SER A 620 25.81 -10.00 -2.91
N ALA A 621 27.15 -10.05 -2.84
CA ALA A 621 28.01 -9.00 -3.35
C ALA A 621 28.30 -9.12 -4.86
N CYS A 622 28.13 -10.31 -5.45
CA CYS A 622 28.46 -10.62 -6.84
C CYS A 622 27.51 -9.94 -7.81
N LEU A 623 26.21 -10.06 -7.54
CA LEU A 623 25.12 -9.61 -8.39
C LEU A 623 24.53 -8.34 -7.79
N ASN A 624 24.00 -7.43 -8.61
CA ASN A 624 23.52 -6.15 -8.12
C ASN A 624 22.10 -6.27 -7.56
N SER A 625 21.11 -5.64 -8.21
CA SER A 625 19.70 -5.75 -7.88
C SER A 625 19.21 -7.20 -7.95
N THR A 626 19.73 -8.01 -8.88
CA THR A 626 19.33 -9.41 -9.11
C THR A 626 19.64 -10.41 -7.99
N VAL A 627 20.29 -9.98 -6.91
CA VAL A 627 20.39 -10.76 -5.65
C VAL A 627 19.99 -9.93 -4.42
N SER A 628 19.48 -8.72 -4.65
CA SER A 628 19.14 -7.73 -3.64
C SER A 628 17.68 -7.27 -3.77
N GLY A 629 16.80 -8.19 -4.17
CA GLY A 629 15.37 -7.93 -4.26
C GLY A 629 14.94 -7.18 -5.52
N LEU A 630 15.75 -7.14 -6.59
CA LEU A 630 15.54 -6.31 -7.79
C LEU A 630 15.45 -4.80 -7.51
N VAL A 631 15.93 -4.34 -6.35
CA VAL A 631 15.91 -2.93 -5.97
C VAL A 631 17.25 -2.26 -6.31
N SER A 632 17.17 -1.04 -6.83
CA SER A 632 18.32 -0.18 -7.14
C SER A 632 19.04 0.29 -5.88
N ARG A 633 20.09 1.11 -6.07
CA ARG A 633 20.57 1.95 -4.95
C ARG A 633 19.51 2.99 -4.62
N THR A 634 19.53 3.48 -3.39
CA THR A 634 18.61 4.53 -2.98
C THR A 634 19.02 5.89 -3.55
N VAL A 635 18.01 6.70 -3.80
CA VAL A 635 18.08 7.98 -4.48
C VAL A 635 17.51 9.05 -3.56
N HIS A 636 18.16 10.21 -3.56
CA HIS A 636 17.66 11.39 -2.85
C HIS A 636 17.76 12.60 -3.77
N ARG A 637 16.60 12.99 -4.32
CA ARG A 637 16.40 14.10 -5.26
C ARG A 637 15.22 14.93 -4.80
N THR A 638 15.46 16.20 -4.48
CA THR A 638 14.44 17.09 -3.88
C THR A 638 13.33 17.48 -4.85
N ASP A 639 13.53 17.28 -6.16
CA ASP A 639 12.50 17.49 -7.18
C ASP A 639 11.55 16.28 -7.34
N LEU A 640 11.97 15.09 -6.88
CA LEU A 640 11.18 13.86 -6.93
C LEU A 640 10.65 13.42 -5.56
N ILE A 641 11.30 13.87 -4.49
CA ILE A 641 11.02 13.47 -3.11
C ILE A 641 10.61 14.69 -2.32
N GLY A 642 9.31 14.79 -2.06
CA GLY A 642 8.70 15.88 -1.30
C GLY A 642 8.74 15.66 0.22
N PRO A 643 8.31 16.66 1.01
CA PRO A 643 8.18 16.52 2.47
C PRO A 643 7.30 15.33 2.85
N GLY A 644 7.76 14.50 3.80
CA GLY A 644 7.04 13.31 4.26
C GLY A 644 7.16 12.09 3.33
N MET A 645 7.94 12.17 2.24
CA MET A 645 8.26 11.02 1.42
C MET A 645 9.57 10.36 1.88
N PHE A 646 9.65 9.04 1.74
CA PHE A 646 10.90 8.30 1.90
C PHE A 646 11.86 8.61 0.75
N HIS A 647 13.16 8.42 0.98
CA HIS A 647 14.16 8.28 -0.08
C HIS A 647 13.69 7.26 -1.13
N GLY A 648 14.01 7.49 -2.38
CA GLY A 648 13.48 6.72 -3.50
C GLY A 648 14.36 5.55 -3.90
N ALA A 649 13.82 4.60 -4.64
CA ALA A 649 14.57 3.58 -5.36
C ALA A 649 13.74 3.06 -6.55
N LYS A 650 14.39 2.38 -7.50
CA LYS A 650 13.74 1.71 -8.62
C LYS A 650 13.62 0.22 -8.35
N PHE A 651 12.51 -0.37 -8.77
CA PHE A 651 12.31 -1.80 -8.90
C PHE A 651 12.48 -2.22 -10.35
N TYR A 652 13.44 -3.10 -10.62
CA TYR A 652 13.79 -3.56 -11.96
C TYR A 652 12.95 -4.79 -12.36
N ALA A 653 11.66 -4.58 -12.59
CA ALA A 653 10.73 -5.65 -12.99
C ALA A 653 11.17 -6.41 -14.24
N GLU A 654 11.79 -5.71 -15.20
CA GLU A 654 12.30 -6.27 -16.45
C GLU A 654 13.44 -7.28 -16.25
N LEU A 655 14.10 -7.27 -15.08
CA LEU A 655 15.17 -8.19 -14.73
C LEU A 655 14.69 -9.42 -13.96
N ALA A 656 13.37 -9.59 -13.78
CA ALA A 656 12.79 -10.71 -13.01
C ALA A 656 13.25 -12.09 -13.50
N GLY A 657 13.48 -12.26 -14.80
CA GLY A 657 13.99 -13.52 -15.37
C GLY A 657 15.42 -13.91 -14.94
N GLN A 658 16.15 -12.97 -14.32
CA GLN A 658 17.53 -13.17 -13.84
C GLN A 658 17.64 -13.05 -12.32
N ASP A 659 16.51 -12.93 -11.61
CA ASP A 659 16.50 -12.73 -10.17
C ASP A 659 16.82 -14.02 -9.41
N VAL A 660 17.85 -13.94 -8.58
CA VAL A 660 18.30 -15.01 -7.68
C VAL A 660 18.24 -14.58 -6.20
N SER A 661 17.57 -13.47 -5.88
CA SER A 661 17.42 -12.97 -4.51
C SER A 661 16.79 -14.01 -3.59
N ARG A 662 15.71 -14.66 -4.05
CA ARG A 662 15.04 -15.74 -3.32
C ARG A 662 15.90 -16.99 -3.22
N LEU A 663 16.52 -17.40 -4.34
CA LEU A 663 17.43 -18.54 -4.38
C LEU A 663 18.55 -18.38 -3.33
N PHE A 664 19.14 -17.19 -3.22
CA PHE A 664 20.16 -16.89 -2.23
C PHE A 664 19.63 -17.10 -0.80
N VAL A 665 18.52 -16.46 -0.43
CA VAL A 665 18.00 -16.54 0.94
C VAL A 665 17.45 -17.92 1.29
N ASP A 666 16.82 -18.61 0.35
CA ASP A 666 16.28 -19.97 0.53
C ASP A 666 17.42 -20.97 0.73
N THR A 667 18.49 -20.87 -0.08
CA THR A 667 19.65 -21.76 0.02
C THR A 667 20.34 -21.61 1.37
N VAL A 668 20.61 -20.37 1.82
CA VAL A 668 21.27 -20.15 3.11
C VAL A 668 20.36 -20.54 4.28
N ALA A 669 19.08 -20.16 4.25
CA ALA A 669 18.15 -20.49 5.33
C ALA A 669 17.98 -22.00 5.52
N SER A 670 18.01 -22.79 4.42
CA SER A 670 17.93 -24.26 4.50
C SER A 670 19.04 -24.92 5.31
N ARG A 671 20.13 -24.19 5.62
CA ARG A 671 21.28 -24.70 6.37
C ARG A 671 21.22 -24.38 7.86
N PHE A 672 20.25 -23.59 8.34
CA PHE A 672 20.21 -23.14 9.75
C PHE A 672 20.17 -24.30 10.75
N ALA A 673 19.30 -25.30 10.52
CA ALA A 673 19.20 -26.47 11.38
C ALA A 673 20.51 -27.27 11.44
N ASP A 674 21.13 -27.51 10.28
CA ASP A 674 22.38 -28.28 10.17
C ASP A 674 23.57 -27.55 10.82
N MET A 675 23.58 -26.22 10.75
CA MET A 675 24.67 -25.39 11.26
C MET A 675 24.56 -25.03 12.75
N ALA A 676 23.52 -25.51 13.46
CA ALA A 676 23.34 -25.25 14.89
C ALA A 676 24.59 -25.54 15.77
N PRO A 677 25.38 -26.62 15.54
CA PRO A 677 26.62 -26.84 16.29
C PRO A 677 27.69 -25.78 16.01
N ALA A 678 27.85 -25.38 14.75
CA ALA A 678 28.83 -24.37 14.35
C ALA A 678 28.45 -22.98 14.89
N ILE A 679 27.15 -22.65 14.89
CA ILE A 679 26.62 -21.42 15.48
C ILE A 679 26.97 -21.36 16.97
N ARG A 680 26.72 -22.44 17.72
CA ARG A 680 27.08 -22.52 19.14
C ARG A 680 28.57 -22.32 19.38
N SER A 681 29.41 -22.97 18.59
CA SER A 681 30.87 -22.79 18.66
C SER A 681 31.29 -21.35 18.37
N GLY A 682 30.63 -20.65 17.44
CA GLY A 682 30.91 -19.24 17.13
C GLY A 682 30.50 -18.26 18.24
N LEU A 683 29.54 -18.64 19.09
CA LEU A 683 29.13 -17.88 20.28
C LEU A 683 30.08 -18.06 21.46
N GLU A 684 30.78 -19.20 21.53
CA GLU A 684 31.78 -19.50 22.56
C GLU A 684 33.15 -18.82 22.29
N ALA A 685 33.27 -18.06 21.20
CA ALA A 685 34.48 -17.33 20.87
C ALA A 685 34.86 -16.32 21.98
N PRO A 686 36.17 -16.14 22.28
CA PRO A 686 36.64 -15.19 23.29
C PRO A 686 36.07 -13.78 23.09
N ALA A 687 35.71 -13.12 24.19
CA ALA A 687 35.19 -11.74 24.14
C ALA A 687 36.15 -10.74 23.45
N ALA A 688 37.46 -11.00 23.49
CA ALA A 688 38.48 -10.21 22.80
C ALA A 688 38.28 -10.18 21.27
N ASP A 689 37.83 -11.28 20.67
CA ASP A 689 37.62 -11.41 19.22
C ASP A 689 36.42 -10.56 18.74
N ARG A 690 35.54 -10.20 19.69
CA ARG A 690 34.39 -9.33 19.44
C ARG A 690 34.68 -7.86 19.67
N SER A 691 35.85 -7.50 20.20
CA SER A 691 36.19 -6.10 20.49
C SER A 691 36.22 -5.23 19.23
N VAL A 692 35.80 -3.97 19.38
CA VAL A 692 35.89 -2.95 18.32
C VAL A 692 37.32 -2.44 18.26
N THR A 693 38.00 -2.64 17.12
CA THR A 693 39.42 -2.31 16.96
C THR A 693 39.68 -1.25 15.90
N TRP A 694 38.76 -1.01 14.96
CA TRP A 694 38.97 -0.16 13.78
C TRP A 694 40.23 -0.51 12.96
N ALA A 695 40.67 -1.77 12.99
CA ALA A 695 41.86 -2.23 12.27
C ALA A 695 41.76 -1.98 10.76
N GLY A 696 40.56 -2.14 10.20
CA GLY A 696 40.29 -1.91 8.80
C GLY A 696 40.51 -0.47 8.34
N TRP A 697 40.24 0.52 9.19
CA TRP A 697 40.49 1.93 8.86
C TRP A 697 41.98 2.23 8.85
N ARG A 698 42.70 1.83 9.90
CA ARG A 698 44.16 2.02 10.02
C ARG A 698 44.91 1.38 8.87
N ALA A 699 44.59 0.14 8.53
CA ALA A 699 45.24 -0.56 7.42
C ALA A 699 45.06 0.14 6.08
N ILE A 700 43.92 0.79 5.86
CA ILE A 700 43.67 1.53 4.61
C ILE A 700 44.45 2.85 4.60
N GLU A 701 44.59 3.54 5.72
CA GLU A 701 45.47 4.72 5.83
C GLU A 701 46.93 4.33 5.55
N GLU A 702 47.39 3.21 6.10
CA GLU A 702 48.74 2.68 5.88
C GLU A 702 48.96 2.29 4.41
N VAL A 703 48.00 1.61 3.78
CA VAL A 703 48.05 1.27 2.35
C VAL A 703 48.04 2.55 1.51
N ALA A 704 47.15 3.50 1.80
CA ALA A 704 47.07 4.75 1.06
C ALA A 704 48.40 5.53 1.13
N ALA A 705 48.99 5.64 2.32
CA ALA A 705 50.28 6.28 2.53
C ALA A 705 51.42 5.55 1.79
N SER A 706 51.47 4.22 1.88
CA SER A 706 52.54 3.40 1.27
C SER A 706 52.55 3.46 -0.26
N TYR A 707 51.39 3.66 -0.87
CA TYR A 707 51.22 3.72 -2.32
C TYR A 707 50.98 5.14 -2.87
N GLY A 708 51.09 6.18 -2.03
CA GLY A 708 50.91 7.58 -2.45
C GLY A 708 49.52 7.90 -2.98
N ILE A 709 48.48 7.33 -2.36
CA ILE A 709 47.08 7.52 -2.76
C ILE A 709 46.46 8.59 -1.84
N ASP A 710 46.12 9.76 -2.41
CA ASP A 710 45.57 10.87 -1.62
C ASP A 710 44.10 10.67 -1.22
N ASP A 711 43.33 9.94 -2.02
CA ASP A 711 41.92 9.63 -1.75
C ASP A 711 41.75 8.18 -1.28
N ILE A 712 41.45 8.02 0.00
CA ILE A 712 41.17 6.74 0.66
C ILE A 712 40.00 5.96 0.03
N ASN A 713 39.17 6.60 -0.81
CA ASN A 713 38.11 5.90 -1.57
C ASN A 713 38.63 5.09 -2.76
N LEU A 714 39.88 5.29 -3.17
CA LEU A 714 40.54 4.53 -4.23
C LEU A 714 41.17 3.23 -3.71
N VAL A 715 41.23 3.06 -2.40
CA VAL A 715 41.60 1.82 -1.73
C VAL A 715 40.32 1.05 -1.40
N LYS A 716 40.14 -0.12 -2.02
CA LYS A 716 38.92 -0.94 -1.92
C LYS A 716 39.20 -2.23 -1.15
N PRO A 717 38.95 -2.22 0.17
CA PRO A 717 39.27 -3.36 1.03
C PRO A 717 38.27 -4.50 0.88
N GLY A 718 38.75 -5.74 0.95
CA GLY A 718 37.91 -6.92 1.04
C GLY A 718 37.68 -7.62 -0.28
N VAL A 719 37.31 -8.89 -0.20
CA VAL A 719 37.09 -9.77 -1.36
C VAL A 719 36.00 -9.21 -2.28
N GLY A 720 34.82 -8.88 -1.73
CA GLY A 720 33.70 -8.37 -2.51
C GLY A 720 33.97 -7.05 -3.23
N GLU A 721 34.60 -6.08 -2.55
CA GLU A 721 34.94 -4.79 -3.15
C GLU A 721 36.05 -4.93 -4.20
N THR A 722 37.05 -5.78 -3.94
CA THR A 722 38.13 -6.07 -4.91
C THR A 722 37.57 -6.70 -6.19
N THR A 723 36.65 -7.66 -6.05
CA THR A 723 35.95 -8.27 -7.18
C THR A 723 35.17 -7.22 -7.99
N ARG A 724 34.45 -6.30 -7.32
CA ARG A 724 33.77 -5.20 -8.02
C ARG A 724 34.73 -4.25 -8.75
N VAL A 725 35.90 -3.99 -8.18
CA VAL A 725 36.94 -3.19 -8.85
C VAL A 725 37.42 -3.89 -10.12
N LEU A 726 37.73 -5.18 -10.01
CA LEU A 726 38.17 -6.00 -11.15
C LEU A 726 37.09 -6.15 -12.23
N LEU A 727 35.82 -5.97 -11.92
CA LEU A 727 34.75 -6.07 -12.91
C LEU A 727 34.33 -4.73 -13.51
N ARG A 728 34.44 -3.64 -12.75
CA ARG A 728 33.72 -2.39 -13.05
C ARG A 728 34.59 -1.14 -13.01
N ARG A 729 35.87 -1.26 -12.69
CA ARG A 729 36.81 -0.14 -12.56
C ARG A 729 38.14 -0.47 -13.26
N VAL A 730 39.09 0.46 -13.18
CA VAL A 730 40.45 0.30 -13.69
C VAL A 730 41.41 0.14 -12.50
N PRO A 731 41.57 -1.08 -11.97
CA PRO A 731 42.61 -1.36 -10.99
C PRO A 731 44.00 -1.25 -11.62
N TRP A 732 44.99 -0.86 -10.82
CA TRP A 732 46.39 -0.97 -11.22
C TRP A 732 47.19 -1.97 -10.40
N GLN A 733 46.67 -2.40 -9.25
CA GLN A 733 47.31 -3.42 -8.42
C GLN A 733 46.29 -4.02 -7.42
N ILE A 734 46.42 -5.31 -7.14
CA ILE A 734 45.70 -6.01 -6.08
C ILE A 734 46.70 -6.43 -5.00
N LEU A 735 46.41 -6.12 -3.74
CA LEU A 735 47.17 -6.61 -2.59
C LEU A 735 46.48 -7.86 -2.06
N VAL A 736 47.22 -8.92 -1.76
CA VAL A 736 46.67 -10.19 -1.27
C VAL A 736 47.37 -10.64 0.01
N ARG A 737 46.60 -11.16 0.95
CA ARG A 737 47.13 -11.79 2.16
C ARG A 737 47.47 -13.25 1.86
N PRO A 738 48.75 -13.67 1.89
CA PRO A 738 49.13 -14.99 1.37
C PRO A 738 48.48 -16.17 2.09
N ASP A 739 48.29 -16.04 3.41
CA ASP A 739 47.67 -17.05 4.28
C ASP A 739 46.15 -17.21 4.06
N ARG A 740 45.51 -16.27 3.35
CA ARG A 740 44.07 -16.30 3.01
C ARG A 740 43.77 -16.61 1.54
N SER A 741 44.76 -17.14 0.82
CA SER A 741 44.64 -17.49 -0.62
C SER A 741 43.48 -18.43 -0.96
N VAL A 742 43.00 -19.22 0.01
CA VAL A 742 41.82 -20.11 -0.16
C VAL A 742 40.53 -19.34 -0.49
N ASP A 743 40.38 -18.11 0.00
CA ASP A 743 39.18 -17.27 -0.24
C ASP A 743 39.31 -16.43 -1.54
N LEU A 744 40.44 -16.50 -2.24
CA LEU A 744 40.80 -15.64 -3.38
C LEU A 744 40.82 -16.25 -4.80
N PRO A 745 40.45 -17.53 -5.09
CA PRO A 745 40.58 -18.08 -6.45
C PRO A 745 39.97 -17.22 -7.56
N HIS A 746 38.76 -16.67 -7.33
CA HIS A 746 38.08 -15.80 -8.29
C HIS A 746 38.77 -14.44 -8.47
N VAL A 747 39.31 -13.85 -7.39
CA VAL A 747 40.06 -12.58 -7.46
C VAL A 747 41.33 -12.78 -8.29
N LEU A 748 42.06 -13.88 -8.04
CA LEU A 748 43.29 -14.19 -8.76
C LEU A 748 43.02 -14.45 -10.25
N ALA A 749 41.97 -15.22 -10.58
CA ALA A 749 41.57 -15.46 -11.96
C ALA A 749 41.18 -14.16 -12.69
N LEU A 750 40.43 -13.27 -12.04
CA LEU A 750 40.06 -11.96 -12.60
C LEU A 750 41.26 -11.02 -12.76
N ALA A 751 42.20 -11.03 -11.82
CA ALA A 751 43.41 -10.24 -11.90
C ALA A 751 44.32 -10.72 -13.05
N GLU A 752 44.49 -12.04 -13.20
CA GLU A 752 45.23 -12.64 -14.31
C GLU A 752 44.60 -12.29 -15.66
N ALA A 753 43.28 -12.47 -15.80
CA ALA A 753 42.55 -12.16 -17.04
C ALA A 753 42.62 -10.68 -17.45
N ARG A 754 42.80 -9.77 -16.48
CA ARG A 754 42.92 -8.32 -16.71
C ARG A 754 44.37 -7.81 -16.67
N GLU A 755 45.34 -8.70 -16.57
CA GLU A 755 46.76 -8.38 -16.46
C GLU A 755 47.07 -7.39 -15.32
N VAL A 756 46.33 -7.51 -14.20
CA VAL A 756 46.50 -6.65 -13.03
C VAL A 756 47.52 -7.29 -12.09
N PRO A 757 48.61 -6.60 -11.73
CA PRO A 757 49.60 -7.12 -10.78
C PRO A 757 48.99 -7.49 -9.43
N VAL A 758 49.37 -8.66 -8.92
CA VAL A 758 49.01 -9.16 -7.59
C VAL A 758 50.24 -9.13 -6.69
N VAL A 759 50.16 -8.45 -5.55
CA VAL A 759 51.28 -8.23 -4.62
C VAL A 759 50.95 -8.82 -3.25
N PRO A 760 51.79 -9.72 -2.70
CA PRO A 760 51.58 -10.27 -1.36
C PRO A 760 51.87 -9.24 -0.26
N VAL A 761 51.00 -9.15 0.74
CA VAL A 761 51.15 -8.30 1.95
C VAL A 761 50.63 -9.06 3.17
N ASP A 762 51.50 -9.35 4.13
CA ASP A 762 51.21 -10.28 5.24
C ASP A 762 50.25 -9.70 6.31
N ASP A 763 50.33 -8.40 6.60
CA ASP A 763 49.64 -7.79 7.74
C ASP A 763 48.29 -7.10 7.40
N LEU A 764 47.63 -7.50 6.31
CA LEU A 764 46.33 -6.92 5.91
C LEU A 764 45.15 -7.50 6.72
N PRO A 765 44.29 -6.70 7.37
CA PRO A 765 43.08 -7.25 8.02
C PRO A 765 42.10 -7.93 7.05
N TYR A 766 42.29 -7.69 5.74
CA TYR A 766 41.51 -8.24 4.63
C TYR A 766 42.28 -9.36 3.92
N SER A 767 41.54 -10.27 3.26
CA SER A 767 42.11 -11.27 2.37
C SER A 767 42.71 -10.61 1.12
N CYS A 768 42.08 -9.54 0.61
CA CYS A 768 42.67 -8.74 -0.45
C CYS A 768 42.21 -7.26 -0.42
N VAL A 769 42.93 -6.42 -1.17
CA VAL A 769 42.61 -4.99 -1.37
C VAL A 769 42.83 -4.62 -2.83
N GLY A 770 41.83 -4.03 -3.47
CA GLY A 770 41.96 -3.47 -4.83
C GLY A 770 42.37 -2.00 -4.81
N LEU A 771 43.40 -1.63 -5.59
CA LEU A 771 43.84 -0.24 -5.76
C LEU A 771 43.41 0.30 -7.11
N ILE A 772 42.62 1.39 -7.11
CA ILE A 772 42.10 2.06 -8.31
C ILE A 772 43.06 3.17 -8.74
N ARG A 773 43.25 3.37 -10.05
CA ARG A 773 44.04 4.51 -10.57
C ARG A 773 43.37 5.83 -10.24
N GLN A 774 44.14 6.83 -9.81
CA GLN A 774 43.72 8.22 -9.91
C GLN A 774 43.64 8.57 -11.41
N VAL A 775 42.45 8.86 -11.90
CA VAL A 775 42.29 9.49 -13.21
C VAL A 775 42.72 10.95 -13.03
N ARG A 776 43.80 11.35 -13.69
CA ARG A 776 44.27 12.74 -13.73
C ARG A 776 43.69 13.46 -14.93
#